data_AF-A0A9J7BJG2-F1
#
_entry.id   AF-A0A9J7BJG2-F1
#
_cell.length_a   1.000
_cell.length_b   1.000
_cell.length_c   1.000
_cell.angle_alpha   90.00
_cell.angle_beta   90.00
_cell.angle_gamma   90.00
#
_symmetry.space_group_name_H-M   'P 1'
#
loop_
_entity.id
_entity.type
_entity.pdbx_description
1 polymer ?
#
loop_
_entity_poly.entity_id
_entity_poly.type
_entity_poly.pdbx_seq_one_letter_code
_entity_poly.pdbx_strand_id
1 'polypeptide(L)'
;MNSAKRIARIALLLGAWGAQCLMASVLVAPSKVTVNPGDTLQFSATGDPLGIYLWNLSGPGCSEDCGSITFGGLYTAPVVAPASQPIIVSATSYFDLSQSGSAAITITSQNVISVQVSPSQASLELGQQQLFTATVSGTTNTAVTWSVSGPGCTGAACGTITSGGLYTAPATMPSIAMIQVTATSKANTSRSGTSTIALLSSIAVSVSPKTVSLYPNKTQQFNATVTGSPVTTVTWSIRGDGCSGSACGMITSAGLYTAPATPPSSPKVTVTATATADPKALGSAVVTLLTPPAITISPKSVSIISGEHIQFYDKVTGTTQTAVTWSVSGTSCPGTACGTISATGLYTSPSNLSAPLEVTVKVTLTALSSVSDVAKVSIVRANNAKLAGHYAFYLNGFDANGIQQCAGTIYADGKGTILSGFEDTNDIINPSTRMAISGTYQIGSDNRGSITVKGPNGTQTLDVVLNAGGTRGRLVSIDPKGVRSSGTIYRQSTSAFDASALDGGYVFSLVGQNKAGGRIGALGLFFPNGSGFVAGCGMDVNEAGGAKVAYGTYSGIYNYDTDGRGTMTLIIPGFMDETFNFVFYIISSNQLLLLSTDPLSDSTPIFSGQAIAQDEYAFSAEQFIGTAVYGVSGKAQGRGDVTIGRLNFQTGDSVIGNYDRNAAGTVTYAGQTTGAYSVQITGRATMVFYDPGDDSTSTWVMYAAGRDTGFILDMSSNAVRIGEITPQDTPPFSNASLVGTFLVGSGEPIVKPAPLYIGYMNFDGSVSKQGNGGVTGMEDVSLASSLLTNQTVSGTYSISVLASDGRGLIELSAPSTSTYQLWLTGMTKALGVQVDSTVVNPAILYIEQ
;
A
#
# COMPACT_ATOMS: atom_id res chain seq x y z
N MET A 1 124.76 -69.04 5.37
CA MET A 1 125.48 -70.33 5.33
C MET A 1 126.75 -70.21 6.15
N ASN A 2 127.27 -71.33 6.67
CA ASN A 2 128.50 -71.48 7.47
C ASN A 2 128.39 -71.21 8.99
N SER A 3 128.68 -72.17 9.89
CA SER A 3 128.31 -73.61 9.99
C SER A 3 128.88 -74.21 11.31
N ALA A 4 128.29 -75.30 11.83
CA ALA A 4 128.56 -75.87 13.18
C ALA A 4 129.72 -76.91 13.32
N LYS A 5 130.03 -77.35 14.57
CA LYS A 5 130.89 -78.49 15.11
C LYS A 5 132.25 -78.06 15.77
N ARG A 6 132.90 -78.74 16.76
CA ARG A 6 132.60 -79.87 17.71
C ARG A 6 133.65 -80.00 18.87
N ILE A 7 133.20 -80.40 20.08
CA ILE A 7 133.79 -81.25 21.17
C ILE A 7 135.33 -81.41 21.35
N ALA A 8 135.90 -80.99 22.50
CA ALA A 8 137.00 -81.65 23.29
C ALA A 8 137.42 -80.82 24.54
N ARG A 9 137.98 -81.46 25.58
CA ARG A 9 138.63 -80.87 26.80
C ARG A 9 137.76 -80.01 27.74
N ILE A 10 138.01 -79.86 29.05
CA ILE A 10 138.65 -80.70 30.09
C ILE A 10 138.04 -80.26 31.44
N ALA A 11 137.84 -81.22 32.34
CA ALA A 11 137.63 -81.14 33.80
C ALA A 11 137.48 -79.78 34.54
N LEU A 12 136.46 -79.74 35.41
CA LEU A 12 136.35 -79.01 36.70
C LEU A 12 136.48 -77.47 36.72
N LEU A 13 135.55 -76.83 37.46
CA LEU A 13 135.51 -75.42 37.85
C LEU A 13 135.23 -74.38 36.73
N LEU A 14 134.57 -73.28 37.14
CA LEU A 14 134.70 -71.91 36.61
C LEU A 14 134.64 -71.72 35.07
N GLY A 15 133.43 -71.68 34.47
CA GLY A 15 133.27 -71.26 33.06
C GLY A 15 131.83 -71.14 32.51
N ALA A 16 131.58 -70.00 31.83
CA ALA A 16 130.54 -69.54 30.88
C ALA A 16 129.32 -70.38 30.39
N TRP A 17 128.33 -69.62 29.83
CA TRP A 17 127.06 -69.97 29.11
C TRP A 17 125.80 -70.19 29.99
N GLY A 18 124.64 -69.51 29.78
CA GLY A 18 124.30 -68.38 28.89
C GLY A 18 122.80 -67.95 28.91
N ALA A 19 122.50 -66.71 28.45
CA ALA A 19 121.17 -66.05 28.17
C ALA A 19 120.14 -65.91 29.34
N GLN A 20 119.66 -64.71 29.72
CA GLN A 20 118.72 -63.78 29.02
C GLN A 20 117.33 -64.40 28.75
N CYS A 21 116.17 -63.76 29.01
CA CYS A 21 115.85 -62.33 29.02
C CYS A 21 114.81 -61.93 30.10
N LEU A 22 114.50 -60.63 30.24
CA LEU A 22 113.61 -60.05 31.27
C LEU A 22 112.15 -60.53 31.15
N MET A 23 111.47 -60.72 32.29
CA MET A 23 110.01 -60.62 32.36
C MET A 23 109.64 -59.15 32.58
N ALA A 24 109.21 -58.48 31.51
CA ALA A 24 108.82 -57.07 31.53
C ALA A 24 107.32 -56.93 31.81
N SER A 25 106.96 -56.17 32.84
CA SER A 25 105.56 -55.87 33.17
C SER A 25 104.86 -55.20 31.99
N VAL A 26 103.67 -55.71 31.62
CA VAL A 26 102.89 -55.16 30.51
C VAL A 26 102.50 -53.70 30.78
N LEU A 27 102.84 -52.83 29.84
CA LEU A 27 102.55 -51.39 29.88
C LEU A 27 101.60 -51.03 28.74
N VAL A 28 100.48 -50.38 29.07
CA VAL A 28 99.50 -49.84 28.11
C VAL A 28 99.73 -48.34 27.93
N ALA A 29 99.84 -47.90 26.67
CA ALA A 29 100.04 -46.51 26.30
C ALA A 29 98.98 -46.04 25.29
N PRO A 30 98.38 -44.84 25.47
CA PRO A 30 98.56 -43.92 26.60
C PRO A 30 97.93 -44.47 27.89
N SER A 31 98.49 -44.13 29.06
CA SER A 31 98.02 -44.65 30.36
C SER A 31 96.80 -43.93 30.94
N LYS A 32 96.53 -42.69 30.51
CA LYS A 32 95.27 -41.99 30.77
C LYS A 32 94.94 -41.03 29.63
N VAL A 33 93.66 -40.88 29.30
CA VAL A 33 93.19 -40.03 28.20
C VAL A 33 91.78 -39.47 28.47
N THR A 34 91.41 -38.43 27.71
CA THR A 34 90.06 -37.89 27.66
C THR A 34 89.63 -37.78 26.20
N VAL A 35 88.40 -38.19 25.89
CA VAL A 35 87.82 -38.23 24.54
C VAL A 35 86.42 -37.60 24.58
N ASN A 36 85.91 -37.06 23.48
CA ASN A 36 84.53 -36.59 23.43
C ASN A 36 83.58 -37.76 23.11
N PRO A 37 82.28 -37.63 23.39
CA PRO A 37 81.31 -38.67 23.04
C PRO A 37 81.34 -38.97 21.53
N GLY A 38 81.51 -40.24 21.17
CA GLY A 38 81.57 -40.73 19.79
C GLY A 38 82.97 -40.81 19.13
N ASP A 39 84.03 -40.28 19.75
CA ASP A 39 85.40 -40.31 19.20
C ASP A 39 86.09 -41.69 19.31
N THR A 40 87.15 -41.94 18.53
CA THR A 40 87.99 -43.16 18.59
C THR A 40 89.43 -42.87 19.01
N LEU A 41 90.10 -43.85 19.62
CA LEU A 41 91.49 -43.73 20.08
C LEU A 41 92.23 -45.08 20.05
N GLN A 42 93.45 -45.08 19.54
CA GLN A 42 94.32 -46.26 19.49
C GLN A 42 95.15 -46.42 20.78
N PHE A 43 95.03 -47.57 21.45
CA PHE A 43 95.94 -48.01 22.50
C PHE A 43 97.01 -48.96 21.95
N SER A 44 98.14 -49.03 22.63
CA SER A 44 99.25 -49.95 22.33
C SER A 44 99.77 -50.56 23.63
N ALA A 45 100.32 -51.79 23.56
CA ALA A 45 100.87 -52.48 24.70
C ALA A 45 102.27 -53.05 24.40
N THR A 46 103.13 -53.08 25.42
CA THR A 46 104.50 -53.62 25.35
C THR A 46 104.82 -54.45 26.59
N GLY A 47 105.60 -55.52 26.45
CA GLY A 47 105.98 -56.44 27.54
C GLY A 47 105.88 -57.93 27.20
N ASP A 48 105.08 -58.31 26.20
CA ASP A 48 104.95 -59.68 25.68
C ASP A 48 106.03 -59.97 24.60
N PRO A 49 106.80 -61.08 24.68
CA PRO A 49 107.83 -61.44 23.68
C PRO A 49 107.33 -61.68 22.25
N LEU A 50 106.05 -62.02 22.09
CA LEU A 50 105.36 -62.21 20.80
C LEU A 50 104.62 -60.94 20.36
N GLY A 51 104.45 -59.95 21.24
CA GLY A 51 103.76 -58.69 20.96
C GLY A 51 102.23 -58.81 20.82
N ILE A 52 101.63 -59.91 21.26
CA ILE A 52 100.19 -60.19 21.15
C ILE A 52 99.53 -59.98 22.51
N TYR A 53 98.40 -59.28 22.54
CA TYR A 53 97.67 -58.97 23.77
C TYR A 53 96.18 -59.22 23.65
N LEU A 54 95.58 -59.67 24.75
CA LEU A 54 94.13 -59.73 24.91
C LEU A 54 93.65 -58.40 25.51
N TRP A 55 92.89 -57.65 24.72
CA TRP A 55 92.32 -56.37 25.13
C TRP A 55 90.91 -56.54 25.72
N ASN A 56 90.61 -55.82 26.79
CA ASN A 56 89.28 -55.79 27.39
C ASN A 56 88.91 -54.38 27.91
N LEU A 57 87.62 -54.11 28.03
CA LEU A 57 87.06 -52.92 28.68
C LEU A 57 86.44 -53.30 30.03
N SER A 58 86.62 -52.43 31.02
CA SER A 58 86.15 -52.63 32.38
C SER A 58 86.03 -51.28 33.13
N GLY A 59 85.81 -51.32 34.44
CA GLY A 59 85.65 -50.12 35.27
C GLY A 59 84.20 -49.66 35.38
N PRO A 60 83.93 -48.65 36.24
CA PRO A 60 82.57 -48.27 36.63
C PRO A 60 81.71 -47.70 35.50
N GLY A 61 82.30 -47.29 34.37
CA GLY A 61 81.53 -46.88 33.17
C GLY A 61 80.97 -48.03 32.34
N CYS A 62 81.40 -49.29 32.54
CA CYS A 62 81.02 -50.42 31.69
C CYS A 62 79.72 -51.14 32.06
N SER A 63 78.96 -50.64 33.05
CA SER A 63 77.64 -51.19 33.39
C SER A 63 76.51 -50.73 32.47
N GLU A 64 76.69 -49.64 31.71
CA GLU A 64 75.61 -48.96 30.95
C GLU A 64 75.97 -48.70 29.46
N ASP A 65 76.95 -49.43 28.93
CA ASP A 65 77.72 -49.18 27.68
C ASP A 65 78.94 -48.26 27.88
N CYS A 66 80.13 -48.83 27.71
CA CYS A 66 81.42 -48.13 27.73
C CYS A 66 82.13 -48.12 26.38
N GLY A 67 81.44 -48.47 25.29
CA GLY A 67 82.00 -48.54 23.95
C GLY A 67 82.68 -49.88 23.68
N SER A 68 83.53 -49.91 22.64
CA SER A 68 84.17 -51.14 22.16
C SER A 68 85.68 -50.98 21.96
N ILE A 69 86.43 -52.06 22.17
CA ILE A 69 87.86 -52.16 21.84
C ILE A 69 88.11 -53.36 20.92
N THR A 70 88.98 -53.18 19.94
CA THR A 70 89.36 -54.23 18.97
C THR A 70 90.57 -55.04 19.45
N PHE A 71 90.81 -56.22 18.85
CA PHE A 71 92.02 -57.03 19.12
C PHE A 71 93.34 -56.28 18.82
N GLY A 72 93.29 -55.26 17.95
CA GLY A 72 94.42 -54.37 17.68
C GLY A 72 94.58 -53.20 18.67
N GLY A 73 93.72 -53.06 19.68
CA GLY A 73 93.78 -51.99 20.68
C GLY A 73 93.05 -50.68 20.33
N LEU A 74 92.33 -50.60 19.21
CA LEU A 74 91.52 -49.41 18.86
C LEU A 74 90.23 -49.37 19.68
N TYR A 75 90.03 -48.31 20.46
CA TYR A 75 88.85 -48.02 21.27
C TYR A 75 87.90 -47.02 20.57
N THR A 76 86.59 -47.16 20.80
CA THR A 76 85.54 -46.23 20.35
C THR A 76 84.64 -45.84 21.52
N ALA A 77 84.45 -44.54 21.75
CA ALA A 77 83.65 -43.98 22.85
C ALA A 77 82.14 -43.96 22.54
N PRO A 78 81.24 -44.20 23.53
CA PRO A 78 79.80 -43.98 23.38
C PRO A 78 79.44 -42.54 23.00
N VAL A 79 78.30 -42.36 22.30
CA VAL A 79 77.78 -41.04 21.87
C VAL A 79 77.16 -40.19 23.00
N VAL A 80 77.00 -40.76 24.19
CA VAL A 80 76.65 -40.06 25.42
C VAL A 80 77.64 -40.51 26.50
N ALA A 81 78.23 -39.58 27.24
CA ALA A 81 79.18 -39.91 28.29
C ALA A 81 78.50 -40.71 29.42
N PRO A 82 79.00 -41.91 29.78
CA PRO A 82 78.49 -42.65 30.94
C PRO A 82 78.62 -41.82 32.22
N ALA A 83 77.60 -41.90 33.08
CA ALA A 83 77.51 -41.12 34.31
C ALA A 83 78.61 -41.47 35.33
N SER A 84 79.13 -42.71 35.27
CA SER A 84 80.26 -43.18 36.07
C SER A 84 81.53 -43.31 35.20
N GLN A 85 82.64 -42.77 35.70
CA GLN A 85 83.93 -42.68 35.00
C GLN A 85 85.07 -42.98 36.01
N PRO A 86 86.26 -43.45 35.59
CA PRO A 86 86.69 -43.69 34.21
C PRO A 86 86.27 -45.07 33.67
N ILE A 87 86.33 -45.20 32.35
CA ILE A 87 86.36 -46.50 31.65
C ILE A 87 87.81 -47.00 31.67
N ILE A 88 88.05 -48.29 31.94
CA ILE A 88 89.38 -48.88 32.02
C ILE A 88 89.61 -49.82 30.83
N VAL A 89 90.61 -49.51 30.02
CA VAL A 89 91.19 -50.42 29.02
C VAL A 89 92.27 -51.26 29.71
N SER A 90 92.25 -52.58 29.52
CA SER A 90 93.30 -53.49 29.99
C SER A 90 93.85 -54.35 28.86
N ALA A 91 95.17 -54.57 28.85
CA ALA A 91 95.85 -55.50 27.96
C ALA A 91 96.57 -56.58 28.79
N THR A 92 96.29 -57.85 28.49
CA THR A 92 96.96 -59.00 29.11
C THR A 92 97.87 -59.67 28.08
N SER A 93 99.10 -60.00 28.49
CA SER A 93 100.08 -60.74 27.67
C SER A 93 99.52 -62.11 27.28
N TYR A 94 99.64 -62.50 26.01
CA TYR A 94 99.19 -63.81 25.53
C TYR A 94 100.22 -64.90 25.84
N PHE A 95 101.50 -64.55 25.90
CA PHE A 95 102.59 -65.46 26.27
C PHE A 95 102.60 -65.81 27.76
N ASP A 96 102.25 -64.84 28.62
CA ASP A 96 102.14 -65.00 30.07
C ASP A 96 100.89 -64.27 30.59
N LEU A 97 99.80 -65.03 30.72
CA LEU A 97 98.49 -64.53 31.18
C LEU A 97 98.50 -63.98 32.61
N SER A 98 99.59 -64.15 33.38
CA SER A 98 99.73 -63.52 34.70
C SER A 98 100.10 -62.03 34.64
N GLN A 99 100.50 -61.51 33.48
CA GLN A 99 100.94 -60.13 33.31
C GLN A 99 99.95 -59.30 32.48
N SER A 100 99.52 -58.18 33.06
CA SER A 100 98.62 -57.21 32.42
C SER A 100 98.97 -55.78 32.81
N GLY A 101 98.58 -54.84 31.93
CA GLY A 101 98.62 -53.40 32.16
C GLY A 101 97.27 -52.77 31.84
N SER A 102 97.01 -51.56 32.33
CA SER A 102 95.75 -50.86 32.08
C SER A 102 95.89 -49.35 31.95
N ALA A 103 94.86 -48.73 31.35
CA ALA A 103 94.76 -47.30 31.09
C ALA A 103 93.34 -46.79 31.35
N ALA A 104 93.21 -45.52 31.76
CA ALA A 104 91.93 -44.91 32.12
C ALA A 104 91.44 -43.88 31.09
N ILE A 105 90.16 -43.93 30.76
CA ILE A 105 89.47 -43.06 29.79
C ILE A 105 88.40 -42.24 30.51
N THR A 106 88.23 -40.97 30.13
CA THR A 106 87.16 -40.09 30.64
C THR A 106 86.46 -39.40 29.46
N ILE A 107 85.13 -39.25 29.52
CA ILE A 107 84.33 -38.63 28.45
C ILE A 107 83.67 -37.33 28.96
N THR A 108 83.60 -36.31 28.11
CA THR A 108 83.12 -34.94 28.41
C THR A 108 81.58 -34.77 28.27
N SER A 109 80.99 -33.76 28.93
CA SER A 109 79.54 -33.44 28.87
C SER A 109 79.25 -31.98 28.46
N GLN A 110 78.00 -31.68 28.07
CA GLN A 110 77.60 -30.40 27.44
C GLN A 110 76.32 -29.79 28.06
N ASN A 111 76.26 -28.45 28.22
CA ASN A 111 75.19 -27.72 28.92
C ASN A 111 74.09 -27.15 27.99
N VAL A 112 72.86 -26.98 28.51
CA VAL A 112 71.68 -26.45 27.79
C VAL A 112 71.08 -25.22 28.51
N ILE A 113 70.71 -24.17 27.76
CA ILE A 113 70.15 -22.90 28.28
C ILE A 113 68.61 -22.94 28.36
N SER A 114 68.04 -22.45 29.46
CA SER A 114 66.60 -22.25 29.66
C SER A 114 66.24 -20.88 30.26
N VAL A 115 65.00 -20.43 30.07
CA VAL A 115 64.47 -19.15 30.59
C VAL A 115 63.09 -19.38 31.21
N GLN A 116 62.81 -18.77 32.35
CA GLN A 116 61.51 -18.78 33.04
C GLN A 116 61.10 -17.36 33.44
N VAL A 117 59.80 -17.05 33.45
CA VAL A 117 59.26 -15.74 33.89
C VAL A 117 58.33 -15.95 35.09
N SER A 118 58.46 -15.10 36.11
CA SER A 118 57.63 -15.11 37.31
C SER A 118 57.02 -13.73 37.59
N PRO A 119 55.72 -13.64 37.95
CA PRO A 119 54.75 -14.72 37.96
C PRO A 119 54.41 -15.20 36.53
N SER A 120 54.01 -16.46 36.39
CA SER A 120 53.66 -17.05 35.08
C SER A 120 52.31 -16.58 34.53
N GLN A 121 51.44 -16.06 35.39
CA GLN A 121 50.21 -15.35 35.02
C GLN A 121 49.96 -14.17 35.98
N ALA A 122 49.25 -13.14 35.52
CA ALA A 122 48.78 -12.02 36.32
C ALA A 122 47.37 -11.57 35.90
N SER A 123 46.71 -10.76 36.73
CA SER A 123 45.46 -10.07 36.39
C SER A 123 45.53 -8.64 36.88
N LEU A 124 45.22 -7.67 36.01
CA LEU A 124 45.44 -6.24 36.26
C LEU A 124 44.29 -5.42 35.70
N GLU A 125 43.90 -4.36 36.40
CA GLU A 125 43.06 -3.31 35.82
C GLU A 125 43.86 -2.40 34.88
N LEU A 126 43.17 -1.64 34.03
CA LEU A 126 43.80 -0.67 33.12
C LEU A 126 44.64 0.35 33.91
N GLY A 127 45.86 0.65 33.42
CA GLY A 127 46.83 1.52 34.08
C GLY A 127 47.58 0.95 35.29
N GLN A 128 47.22 -0.23 35.82
CA GLN A 128 47.94 -0.86 36.93
C GLN A 128 49.32 -1.42 36.51
N GLN A 129 50.20 -1.64 37.49
CA GLN A 129 51.56 -2.12 37.27
C GLN A 129 51.81 -3.50 37.89
N GLN A 130 52.68 -4.30 37.25
CA GLN A 130 53.16 -5.59 37.75
C GLN A 130 54.65 -5.74 37.43
N LEU A 131 55.44 -6.13 38.43
CA LEU A 131 56.84 -6.50 38.22
C LEU A 131 56.93 -7.97 37.79
N PHE A 132 57.61 -8.23 36.66
CA PHE A 132 57.99 -9.57 36.23
C PHE A 132 59.49 -9.77 36.39
N THR A 133 59.89 -10.95 36.84
CA THR A 133 61.28 -11.37 36.94
C THR A 133 61.56 -12.51 35.96
N ALA A 134 62.78 -12.57 35.43
CA ALA A 134 63.19 -13.65 34.53
C ALA A 134 64.44 -14.35 35.07
N THR A 135 64.40 -15.69 35.10
CA THR A 135 65.51 -16.53 35.51
C THR A 135 66.07 -17.25 34.29
N VAL A 136 67.38 -17.12 34.05
CA VAL A 136 68.09 -17.79 32.95
C VAL A 136 69.08 -18.79 33.55
N SER A 137 69.01 -20.04 33.11
CA SER A 137 69.87 -21.14 33.58
C SER A 137 70.71 -21.73 32.44
N GLY A 138 71.79 -22.43 32.77
CA GLY A 138 72.66 -23.11 31.79
C GLY A 138 73.72 -22.24 31.10
N THR A 139 73.87 -20.99 31.53
CA THR A 139 74.86 -20.02 31.02
C THR A 139 75.25 -19.04 32.12
N THR A 140 76.42 -18.39 32.01
CA THR A 140 76.86 -17.32 32.90
C THR A 140 76.24 -15.95 32.55
N ASN A 141 75.76 -15.76 31.32
CA ASN A 141 75.07 -14.53 30.91
C ASN A 141 73.56 -14.67 31.15
N THR A 142 73.10 -14.15 32.29
CA THR A 142 71.71 -14.26 32.74
C THR A 142 70.80 -13.10 32.28
N ALA A 143 71.30 -12.17 31.47
CA ALA A 143 70.54 -11.01 31.05
C ALA A 143 69.45 -11.34 30.01
N VAL A 144 68.33 -10.62 30.07
CA VAL A 144 67.20 -10.77 29.14
C VAL A 144 66.86 -9.45 28.42
N THR A 145 66.01 -9.57 27.40
CA THR A 145 65.26 -8.47 26.78
C THR A 145 63.77 -8.73 26.93
N TRP A 146 63.00 -7.70 27.27
CA TRP A 146 61.56 -7.80 27.51
C TRP A 146 60.75 -7.25 26.33
N SER A 147 59.63 -7.88 26.01
CA SER A 147 58.65 -7.39 25.03
C SER A 147 57.21 -7.69 25.46
N VAL A 148 56.27 -6.90 24.94
CA VAL A 148 54.82 -7.06 25.16
C VAL A 148 54.05 -7.12 23.84
N SER A 149 53.11 -8.05 23.78
CA SER A 149 52.27 -8.32 22.61
C SER A 149 50.97 -9.00 23.05
N GLY A 150 49.89 -8.86 22.29
CA GLY A 150 48.64 -9.55 22.56
C GLY A 150 47.83 -9.73 21.29
N PRO A 151 46.79 -10.58 21.28
CA PRO A 151 45.92 -10.72 20.12
C PRO A 151 45.25 -9.38 19.73
N GLY A 152 45.74 -8.76 18.64
CA GLY A 152 45.26 -7.46 18.15
C GLY A 152 46.01 -6.22 18.67
N CYS A 153 47.11 -6.38 19.43
CA CYS A 153 47.97 -5.26 19.81
C CYS A 153 49.47 -5.64 19.81
N THR A 154 50.35 -4.65 19.68
CA THR A 154 51.80 -4.82 19.86
C THR A 154 52.41 -3.59 20.52
N GLY A 155 53.46 -3.77 21.33
CA GLY A 155 54.16 -2.65 21.98
C GLY A 155 53.22 -1.84 22.88
N ALA A 156 53.32 -0.51 22.83
CA ALA A 156 52.58 0.42 23.71
C ALA A 156 51.05 0.24 23.72
N ALA A 157 50.45 -0.26 22.63
CA ALA A 157 49.01 -0.57 22.56
C ALA A 157 48.61 -1.75 23.48
N CYS A 158 49.56 -2.60 23.87
CA CYS A 158 49.42 -3.63 24.89
C CYS A 158 49.93 -3.19 26.27
N GLY A 159 50.23 -1.90 26.48
CA GLY A 159 50.96 -1.43 27.66
C GLY A 159 52.47 -1.35 27.44
N THR A 160 53.23 -1.05 28.49
CA THR A 160 54.69 -0.82 28.40
C THR A 160 55.44 -1.64 29.43
N ILE A 161 56.58 -2.24 29.06
CA ILE A 161 57.47 -2.95 29.99
C ILE A 161 58.87 -2.32 29.99
N THR A 162 59.42 -2.12 31.19
CA THR A 162 60.78 -1.59 31.38
C THR A 162 61.85 -2.68 31.21
N SER A 163 63.11 -2.28 31.06
CA SER A 163 64.25 -3.20 31.07
C SER A 163 64.39 -4.00 32.38
N GLY A 164 63.86 -3.48 33.49
CA GLY A 164 63.76 -4.18 34.78
C GLY A 164 62.56 -5.10 34.93
N GLY A 165 61.73 -5.29 33.90
CA GLY A 165 60.56 -6.18 33.91
C GLY A 165 59.30 -5.58 34.55
N LEU A 166 59.31 -4.31 34.97
CA LEU A 166 58.10 -3.62 35.42
C LEU A 166 57.20 -3.32 34.22
N TYR A 167 56.04 -3.98 34.16
CA TYR A 167 54.98 -3.77 33.19
C TYR A 167 53.94 -2.79 33.72
N THR A 168 53.39 -1.95 32.83
CA THR A 168 52.24 -1.07 33.07
C THR A 168 51.16 -1.40 32.04
N ALA A 169 49.95 -1.72 32.52
CA ALA A 169 48.80 -1.99 31.68
C ALA A 169 48.38 -0.75 30.87
N PRO A 170 47.83 -0.91 29.64
CA PRO A 170 47.38 0.22 28.84
C PRO A 170 46.22 0.97 29.53
N ALA A 171 46.06 2.25 29.20
CA ALA A 171 44.97 3.09 29.72
C ALA A 171 43.61 2.86 28.99
N THR A 172 43.64 2.13 27.87
CA THR A 172 42.48 1.77 27.06
C THR A 172 42.48 0.25 26.85
N MET A 173 41.32 -0.38 26.97
CA MET A 173 41.13 -1.81 26.75
C MET A 173 41.47 -2.19 25.31
N PRO A 174 42.44 -3.11 25.08
CA PRO A 174 42.70 -3.67 23.75
C PRO A 174 41.51 -4.49 23.24
N SER A 175 41.48 -4.81 21.95
CA SER A 175 40.44 -5.64 21.32
C SER A 175 40.21 -6.99 22.01
N ILE A 176 41.28 -7.56 22.58
CA ILE A 176 41.25 -8.78 23.38
C ILE A 176 41.98 -8.49 24.70
N ALA A 177 41.31 -8.74 25.82
CA ALA A 177 41.77 -8.40 27.18
C ALA A 177 42.85 -9.38 27.72
N MET A 178 43.78 -9.81 26.86
CA MET A 178 44.85 -10.75 27.20
C MET A 178 46.17 -10.30 26.57
N ILE A 179 47.15 -9.99 27.42
CA ILE A 179 48.50 -9.56 27.02
C ILE A 179 49.52 -10.65 27.38
N GLN A 180 50.57 -10.78 26.58
CA GLN A 180 51.71 -11.65 26.83
C GLN A 180 52.97 -10.81 27.04
N VAL A 181 53.64 -11.03 28.17
CA VAL A 181 55.00 -10.56 28.45
C VAL A 181 55.97 -11.66 28.04
N THR A 182 57.03 -11.32 27.32
CA THR A 182 58.08 -12.27 26.91
C THR A 182 59.45 -11.77 27.34
N ALA A 183 60.25 -12.65 27.95
CA ALA A 183 61.67 -12.44 28.26
C ALA A 183 62.54 -13.33 27.37
N THR A 184 63.37 -12.73 26.52
CA THR A 184 64.28 -13.44 25.61
C THR A 184 65.72 -13.33 26.12
N SER A 185 66.44 -14.44 26.19
CA SER A 185 67.83 -14.48 26.69
C SER A 185 68.79 -13.72 25.76
N LYS A 186 69.69 -12.93 26.34
CA LYS A 186 70.81 -12.30 25.61
C LYS A 186 71.97 -13.27 25.34
N ALA A 187 72.01 -14.42 26.02
CA ALA A 187 73.02 -15.45 25.77
C ALA A 187 72.66 -16.35 24.57
N ASN A 188 71.37 -16.58 24.36
CA ASN A 188 70.85 -17.24 23.16
C ASN A 188 69.44 -16.71 22.86
N THR A 189 69.32 -15.93 21.79
CA THR A 189 68.07 -15.29 21.37
C THR A 189 66.99 -16.26 20.90
N SER A 190 67.31 -17.55 20.68
CA SER A 190 66.35 -18.60 20.37
C SER A 190 65.63 -19.17 21.62
N ARG A 191 65.90 -18.62 22.82
CA ARG A 191 65.33 -19.09 24.09
C ARG A 191 64.64 -17.94 24.83
N SER A 192 63.37 -18.15 25.16
CA SER A 192 62.52 -17.19 25.85
C SER A 192 61.59 -17.85 26.87
N GLY A 193 61.22 -17.11 27.92
CA GLY A 193 60.12 -17.43 28.82
C GLY A 193 58.98 -16.44 28.64
N THR A 194 57.75 -16.84 28.96
CA THR A 194 56.53 -16.02 28.75
C THR A 194 55.64 -16.00 29.99
N SER A 195 54.86 -14.94 30.13
CA SER A 195 53.81 -14.79 31.14
C SER A 195 52.57 -14.15 30.52
N THR A 196 51.38 -14.55 30.96
CA THR A 196 50.09 -14.03 30.47
C THR A 196 49.42 -13.09 31.48
N ILE A 197 48.77 -12.05 30.98
CA ILE A 197 48.09 -11.03 31.78
C ILE A 197 46.66 -10.92 31.30
N ALA A 198 45.69 -11.19 32.17
CA ALA A 198 44.29 -10.84 31.94
C ALA A 198 44.05 -9.38 32.33
N LEU A 199 43.47 -8.59 31.43
CA LEU A 199 43.05 -7.22 31.74
C LEU A 199 41.61 -7.20 32.25
N LEU A 200 41.40 -6.53 33.37
CA LEU A 200 40.10 -6.36 34.02
C LEU A 200 39.59 -4.93 33.83
N SER A 201 38.27 -4.78 33.84
CA SER A 201 37.59 -3.49 33.72
C SER A 201 36.54 -3.38 34.84
N SER A 202 36.71 -2.39 35.70
CA SER A 202 35.73 -1.95 36.71
C SER A 202 35.00 -0.67 36.26
N ILE A 203 35.09 -0.34 34.97
CA ILE A 203 34.55 0.90 34.41
C ILE A 203 33.02 0.84 34.39
N ALA A 204 32.40 1.80 35.06
CA ALA A 204 30.96 2.02 35.02
C ALA A 204 30.63 3.36 34.36
N VAL A 205 29.60 3.38 33.52
CA VAL A 205 29.12 4.58 32.84
C VAL A 205 27.65 4.79 33.20
N SER A 206 27.31 5.99 33.64
CA SER A 206 25.93 6.40 33.89
C SER A 206 25.58 7.60 33.02
N VAL A 207 24.33 7.67 32.55
CA VAL A 207 23.80 8.79 31.76
C VAL A 207 22.66 9.45 32.52
N SER A 208 22.69 10.77 32.62
CA SER A 208 21.67 11.59 33.27
C SER A 208 21.22 12.73 32.35
N PRO A 209 19.91 13.02 32.24
CA PRO A 209 18.77 12.30 32.84
C PRO A 209 18.57 10.89 32.23
N LYS A 210 17.96 9.96 32.98
CA LYS A 210 17.75 8.57 32.54
C LYS A 210 16.57 8.41 31.56
N THR A 211 15.56 9.26 31.66
CA THR A 211 14.38 9.26 30.78
C THR A 211 13.89 10.68 30.53
N VAL A 212 13.55 11.02 29.29
CA VAL A 212 13.04 12.34 28.90
C VAL A 212 11.93 12.19 27.85
N SER A 213 10.95 13.08 27.86
CA SER A 213 9.95 13.21 26.77
C SER A 213 10.17 14.50 25.99
N LEU A 214 10.21 14.43 24.66
CA LEU A 214 10.47 15.57 23.77
C LEU A 214 9.47 15.65 22.62
N TYR A 215 9.08 16.86 22.24
CA TYR A 215 8.43 17.13 20.96
C TYR A 215 9.48 17.21 19.82
N PRO A 216 9.07 17.08 18.54
CA PRO A 216 9.96 17.23 17.39
C PRO A 216 10.78 18.52 17.42
N ASN A 217 12.02 18.45 16.92
CA ASN A 217 12.99 19.56 16.90
C ASN A 217 13.35 20.15 18.29
N LYS A 218 12.95 19.53 19.41
CA LYS A 218 13.40 19.95 20.75
C LYS A 218 14.69 19.24 21.15
N THR A 219 15.48 19.91 21.98
CA THR A 219 16.81 19.47 22.39
C THR A 219 16.85 19.05 23.86
N GLN A 220 17.69 18.08 24.19
CA GLN A 220 18.00 17.68 25.57
C GLN A 220 19.50 17.47 25.75
N GLN A 221 20.06 18.07 26.79
CA GLN A 221 21.44 17.80 27.20
C GLN A 221 21.50 16.49 28.01
N PHE A 222 22.34 15.55 27.59
CA PHE A 222 22.69 14.37 28.39
C PHE A 222 24.13 14.49 28.88
N ASN A 223 24.34 14.14 30.14
CA ASN A 223 25.64 14.10 30.78
C ASN A 223 26.00 12.65 31.09
N ALA A 224 27.23 12.25 30.76
CA ALA A 224 27.75 10.93 31.10
C ALA A 224 28.80 11.04 32.22
N THR A 225 28.69 10.19 33.23
CA THR A 225 29.69 10.06 34.29
C THR A 225 30.35 8.69 34.16
N VAL A 226 31.68 8.69 33.99
CA VAL A 226 32.53 7.49 33.94
C VAL A 226 33.28 7.37 35.26
N THR A 227 33.21 6.20 35.90
CA THR A 227 33.95 5.86 37.11
C THR A 227 34.78 4.60 36.90
N GLY A 228 35.86 4.41 37.65
CA GLY A 228 36.76 3.24 37.51
C GLY A 228 37.84 3.40 36.44
N SER A 229 38.06 4.60 35.90
CA SER A 229 39.14 4.90 34.95
C SER A 229 39.59 6.36 35.05
N PRO A 230 40.89 6.67 34.85
CA PRO A 230 41.37 8.04 34.68
C PRO A 230 40.95 8.66 33.32
N VAL A 231 40.55 7.82 32.35
CA VAL A 231 40.06 8.26 31.04
C VAL A 231 38.53 8.33 31.09
N THR A 232 38.00 9.53 31.37
CA THR A 232 36.58 9.76 31.63
C THR A 232 35.76 10.18 30.40
N THR A 233 36.37 10.23 29.23
CA THR A 233 35.71 10.60 27.96
C THR A 233 34.78 9.50 27.45
N VAL A 234 33.72 9.91 26.74
CA VAL A 234 32.74 9.00 26.12
C VAL A 234 32.52 9.31 24.64
N THR A 235 32.08 8.31 23.88
CA THR A 235 31.45 8.49 22.56
C THR A 235 29.95 8.29 22.66
N TRP A 236 29.18 9.17 22.03
CA TRP A 236 27.72 9.11 22.03
C TRP A 236 27.17 8.42 20.78
N SER A 237 26.06 7.70 20.93
CA SER A 237 25.28 7.13 19.83
C SER A 237 23.78 7.16 20.12
N ILE A 238 22.96 7.06 19.07
CA ILE A 238 21.49 7.05 19.14
C ILE A 238 20.90 5.95 18.24
N ARG A 239 19.90 5.25 18.76
CA ARG A 239 19.18 4.18 18.06
C ARG A 239 17.78 4.00 18.63
N GLY A 240 16.80 3.65 17.79
CA GLY A 240 15.45 3.28 18.21
C GLY A 240 14.93 2.10 17.38
N ASP A 241 13.75 1.60 17.71
CA ASP A 241 13.11 0.58 16.87
C ASP A 241 12.61 1.24 15.58
N GLY A 242 13.16 0.83 14.44
CA GLY A 242 12.87 1.43 13.14
C GLY A 242 13.69 2.70 12.79
N CYS A 243 14.68 3.10 13.61
CA CYS A 243 15.60 4.19 13.25
C CYS A 243 17.05 3.93 13.71
N SER A 244 18.01 4.54 13.03
CA SER A 244 19.41 4.62 13.47
C SER A 244 20.05 5.93 12.99
N GLY A 245 21.05 6.42 13.74
CA GLY A 245 21.77 7.64 13.39
C GLY A 245 20.84 8.84 13.22
N SER A 246 21.00 9.55 12.09
CA SER A 246 20.23 10.76 11.74
C SER A 246 18.71 10.57 11.70
N ALA A 247 18.22 9.36 11.39
CA ALA A 247 16.80 9.04 11.42
C ALA A 247 16.21 9.00 12.84
N CYS A 248 17.04 8.86 13.88
CA CYS A 248 16.64 9.00 15.28
C CYS A 248 16.85 10.43 15.82
N GLY A 249 17.22 11.41 14.99
CA GLY A 249 17.65 12.74 15.43
C GLY A 249 19.16 12.93 15.36
N MET A 250 19.72 13.85 16.14
CA MET A 250 21.15 14.15 16.16
C MET A 250 21.68 14.17 17.60
N ILE A 251 22.88 13.65 17.85
CA ILE A 251 23.59 13.85 19.12
C ILE A 251 25.00 14.38 18.87
N THR A 252 25.41 15.37 19.65
CA THR A 252 26.75 15.95 19.59
C THR A 252 27.75 15.16 20.46
N SER A 253 29.05 15.36 20.24
CA SER A 253 30.11 14.82 21.12
C SER A 253 29.98 15.30 22.58
N ALA A 254 29.35 16.46 22.80
CA ALA A 254 29.04 16.99 24.13
C ALA A 254 27.77 16.42 24.77
N GLY A 255 27.04 15.49 24.12
CA GLY A 255 25.83 14.87 24.66
C GLY A 255 24.53 15.66 24.46
N LEU A 256 24.56 16.78 23.73
CA LEU A 256 23.33 17.48 23.32
C LEU A 256 22.62 16.69 22.23
N TYR A 257 21.44 16.13 22.55
CA TYR A 257 20.53 15.46 21.63
C TYR A 257 19.50 16.43 21.06
N THR A 258 19.13 16.26 19.78
CA THR A 258 18.06 16.99 19.08
C THR A 258 17.08 15.97 18.49
N ALA A 259 15.81 16.06 18.86
CA ALA A 259 14.75 15.21 18.33
C ALA A 259 14.52 15.45 16.82
N PRO A 260 14.24 14.40 16.03
CA PRO A 260 13.96 14.55 14.60
C PRO A 260 12.67 15.35 14.35
N ALA A 261 12.54 15.95 13.17
CA ALA A 261 11.36 16.71 12.77
C ALA A 261 10.10 15.84 12.59
N THR A 262 10.29 14.56 12.23
CA THR A 262 9.25 13.54 12.15
C THR A 262 9.63 12.42 13.12
N PRO A 263 8.78 12.07 14.10
CA PRO A 263 9.03 10.93 14.98
C PRO A 263 9.13 9.60 14.18
N PRO A 264 9.98 8.65 14.59
CA PRO A 264 9.99 7.30 14.03
C PRO A 264 8.68 6.55 14.36
N SER A 265 8.45 5.42 13.68
CA SER A 265 7.29 4.55 13.94
C SER A 265 7.22 4.04 15.38
N SER A 266 8.37 3.80 16.03
CA SER A 266 8.47 3.68 17.49
C SER A 266 8.86 5.03 18.09
N PRO A 267 8.11 5.57 19.06
CA PRO A 267 8.44 6.86 19.68
C PRO A 267 9.65 6.80 20.62
N LYS A 268 10.34 5.65 20.78
CA LYS A 268 11.44 5.49 21.73
C LYS A 268 12.80 5.51 21.03
N VAL A 269 13.65 6.45 21.44
CA VAL A 269 15.07 6.55 21.04
C VAL A 269 15.95 6.34 22.26
N THR A 270 16.84 5.36 22.20
CA THR A 270 17.90 5.14 23.20
C THR A 270 19.11 6.00 22.85
N VAL A 271 19.57 6.76 23.85
CA VAL A 271 20.83 7.51 23.83
C VAL A 271 21.85 6.71 24.63
N THR A 272 22.97 6.35 24.01
CA THR A 272 24.02 5.53 24.64
C THR A 272 25.35 6.29 24.68
N ALA A 273 25.96 6.33 25.86
CA ALA A 273 27.34 6.76 26.07
C ALA A 273 28.23 5.53 26.26
N THR A 274 29.30 5.44 25.48
CA THR A 274 30.31 4.38 25.56
C THR A 274 31.61 4.97 26.11
N ALA A 275 32.23 4.35 27.12
CA ALA A 275 33.52 4.82 27.62
C ALA A 275 34.60 4.65 26.53
N THR A 276 35.42 5.68 26.30
CA THR A 276 36.56 5.56 25.37
C THR A 276 37.65 4.63 25.90
N ALA A 277 37.68 4.40 27.22
CA ALA A 277 38.62 3.52 27.89
C ALA A 277 38.26 2.02 27.77
N ASP A 278 36.97 1.69 27.65
CA ASP A 278 36.48 0.32 27.44
C ASP A 278 35.20 0.38 26.60
N PRO A 279 35.24 -0.04 25.31
CA PRO A 279 34.08 -0.04 24.43
C PRO A 279 32.90 -0.91 24.90
N LYS A 280 33.09 -1.79 25.90
CA LYS A 280 32.02 -2.60 26.50
C LYS A 280 31.34 -1.91 27.69
N ALA A 281 31.93 -0.87 28.26
CA ALA A 281 31.35 -0.12 29.36
C ALA A 281 30.38 0.95 28.81
N LEU A 282 29.07 0.70 29.01
CA LEU A 282 27.97 1.49 28.43
C LEU A 282 27.05 2.06 29.51
N GLY A 283 26.65 3.32 29.33
CA GLY A 283 25.53 3.95 30.02
C GLY A 283 24.45 4.34 29.01
N SER A 284 23.18 4.35 29.39
CA SER A 284 22.10 4.71 28.45
C SER A 284 20.92 5.39 29.12
N ALA A 285 20.24 6.22 28.32
CA ALA A 285 18.99 6.92 28.65
C ALA A 285 17.97 6.74 27.52
N VAL A 286 16.67 6.93 27.82
CA VAL A 286 15.58 6.76 26.85
C VAL A 286 14.85 8.09 26.62
N VAL A 287 14.80 8.53 25.38
CA VAL A 287 13.95 9.63 24.90
C VAL A 287 12.63 9.04 24.39
N THR A 288 11.51 9.59 24.84
CA THR A 288 10.17 9.32 24.28
C THR A 288 9.73 10.54 23.46
N LEU A 289 9.59 10.36 22.16
CA LEU A 289 9.16 11.38 21.22
C LEU A 289 7.64 11.49 21.25
N LEU A 290 7.15 12.67 21.62
CA LEU A 290 5.74 13.01 21.68
C LEU A 290 5.27 13.47 20.31
N THR A 291 4.11 12.97 19.87
CA THR A 291 3.40 13.54 18.71
C THR A 291 2.77 14.87 19.12
N PRO A 292 2.95 15.97 18.36
CA PRO A 292 2.25 17.23 18.64
C PRO A 292 0.73 17.05 18.62
N PRO A 293 -0.04 17.73 19.50
CA PRO A 293 -1.49 17.72 19.43
C PRO A 293 -1.96 18.28 18.08
N ALA A 294 -2.85 17.55 17.41
CA ALA A 294 -3.45 17.95 16.14
C ALA A 294 -4.95 17.63 16.17
N ILE A 295 -5.73 18.46 15.50
CA ILE A 295 -7.18 18.32 15.35
C ILE A 295 -7.54 18.43 13.87
N THR A 296 -8.51 17.65 13.42
CA THR A 296 -9.09 17.77 12.07
C THR A 296 -10.61 17.81 12.15
N ILE A 297 -11.25 18.58 11.27
CA ILE A 297 -12.71 18.67 11.11
C ILE A 297 -13.18 17.98 9.81
N SER A 298 -14.32 17.31 9.87
CA SER A 298 -15.02 16.71 8.71
C SER A 298 -16.53 16.88 8.85
N PRO A 299 -17.29 17.18 7.77
CA PRO A 299 -16.84 17.51 6.41
C PRO A 299 -16.05 18.83 6.34
N LYS A 300 -15.34 19.05 5.23
CA LYS A 300 -14.46 20.21 5.02
C LYS A 300 -15.13 21.41 4.36
N SER A 301 -16.08 21.15 3.47
CA SER A 301 -16.94 22.15 2.84
C SER A 301 -18.30 21.53 2.61
N VAL A 302 -19.38 22.29 2.81
CA VAL A 302 -20.77 21.84 2.61
C VAL A 302 -21.63 23.01 2.12
N SER A 303 -22.77 22.71 1.49
CA SER A 303 -23.80 23.69 1.12
C SER A 303 -25.16 23.23 1.65
N ILE A 304 -25.86 24.08 2.41
CA ILE A 304 -27.16 23.74 3.01
C ILE A 304 -28.17 24.87 2.80
N ILE A 305 -29.46 24.56 2.92
CA ILE A 305 -30.54 25.55 2.79
C ILE A 305 -30.72 26.29 4.14
N SER A 306 -31.10 27.57 4.07
CA SER A 306 -31.39 28.41 5.25
C SER A 306 -32.48 27.78 6.14
N GLY A 307 -32.12 27.42 7.37
CA GLY A 307 -32.97 26.72 8.33
C GLY A 307 -32.54 25.26 8.56
N GLU A 308 -31.69 24.69 7.71
CA GLU A 308 -31.15 23.34 7.87
C GLU A 308 -30.01 23.27 8.88
N HIS A 309 -29.69 22.03 9.27
CA HIS A 309 -28.62 21.68 10.18
C HIS A 309 -27.71 20.61 9.59
N ILE A 310 -26.44 20.61 9.99
CA ILE A 310 -25.45 19.62 9.55
C ILE A 310 -24.44 19.31 10.66
N GLN A 311 -24.08 18.04 10.78
CA GLN A 311 -23.19 17.52 11.82
C GLN A 311 -21.74 17.56 11.36
N PHE A 312 -20.89 18.26 12.10
CA PHE A 312 -19.43 18.18 11.96
C PHE A 312 -18.84 17.23 13.01
N TYR A 313 -17.78 16.54 12.64
CA TYR A 313 -17.02 15.63 13.49
C TYR A 313 -15.59 16.11 13.60
N ASP A 314 -15.05 16.06 14.82
CA ASP A 314 -13.62 16.28 15.06
C ASP A 314 -12.87 14.95 15.20
N LYS A 315 -11.55 15.01 15.00
CA LYS A 315 -10.63 13.95 15.34
C LYS A 315 -9.37 14.55 15.94
N VAL A 316 -9.20 14.37 17.24
CA VAL A 316 -8.01 14.79 18.00
C VAL A 316 -6.96 13.67 18.00
N THR A 317 -5.69 14.03 17.83
CA THR A 317 -4.53 13.14 17.91
C THR A 317 -3.38 13.84 18.65
N GLY A 318 -2.36 13.09 19.10
CA GLY A 318 -1.18 13.66 19.78
C GLY A 318 -1.41 14.16 21.22
N THR A 319 -2.58 13.91 21.80
CA THR A 319 -2.89 14.27 23.20
C THR A 319 -3.94 13.32 23.78
N THR A 320 -3.93 13.16 25.11
CA THR A 320 -5.02 12.51 25.87
C THR A 320 -6.12 13.50 26.28
N GLN A 321 -5.85 14.82 26.20
CA GLN A 321 -6.82 15.88 26.46
C GLN A 321 -7.61 16.15 25.17
N THR A 322 -8.64 15.35 24.91
CA THR A 322 -9.42 15.39 23.65
C THR A 322 -10.62 16.33 23.67
N ALA A 323 -10.81 17.13 24.73
CA ALA A 323 -11.91 18.10 24.80
C ALA A 323 -11.73 19.21 23.76
N VAL A 324 -12.82 19.54 23.05
CA VAL A 324 -12.85 20.54 21.98
C VAL A 324 -13.88 21.64 22.25
N THR A 325 -13.73 22.76 21.57
CA THR A 325 -14.69 23.87 21.51
C THR A 325 -15.04 24.16 20.06
N TRP A 326 -16.33 24.40 19.82
CA TRP A 326 -16.87 24.70 18.50
C TRP A 326 -17.28 26.17 18.42
N SER A 327 -17.10 26.78 17.25
CA SER A 327 -17.48 28.17 16.99
C SER A 327 -17.85 28.34 15.52
N VAL A 328 -18.71 29.32 15.22
CA VAL A 328 -19.06 29.72 13.86
C VAL A 328 -18.88 31.22 13.69
N SER A 329 -18.44 31.65 12.50
CA SER A 329 -18.20 33.05 12.17
C SER A 329 -18.32 33.27 10.66
N GLY A 330 -18.62 34.49 10.22
CA GLY A 330 -18.62 34.87 8.81
C GLY A 330 -18.33 36.36 8.67
N THR A 331 -17.94 36.80 7.47
CA THR A 331 -17.57 38.20 7.21
C THR A 331 -18.78 39.13 7.10
N SER A 332 -19.91 38.61 6.62
CA SER A 332 -21.17 39.34 6.41
C SER A 332 -22.24 39.06 7.48
N CYS A 333 -21.88 38.35 8.57
CA CYS A 333 -22.78 38.03 9.67
C CYS A 333 -22.10 38.19 11.04
N PRO A 334 -22.71 38.89 12.01
CA PRO A 334 -22.23 38.91 13.39
C PRO A 334 -23.02 37.94 14.29
N GLY A 335 -22.30 37.16 15.12
CA GLY A 335 -22.92 36.32 16.14
C GLY A 335 -23.91 35.29 15.58
N THR A 336 -25.11 35.22 16.17
CA THR A 336 -26.18 34.27 15.76
C THR A 336 -26.72 34.51 14.36
N ALA A 337 -26.41 35.64 13.71
CA ALA A 337 -26.70 35.84 12.29
C ALA A 337 -25.87 34.90 11.38
N CYS A 338 -24.80 34.28 11.90
CA CYS A 338 -24.07 33.20 11.24
C CYS A 338 -24.64 31.79 11.55
N GLY A 339 -25.79 31.70 12.23
CA GLY A 339 -26.31 30.45 12.76
C GLY A 339 -25.74 30.12 14.14
N THR A 340 -25.93 28.88 14.58
CA THR A 340 -25.45 28.37 15.87
C THR A 340 -24.75 27.03 15.70
N ILE A 341 -23.83 26.69 16.60
CA ILE A 341 -23.20 25.36 16.63
C ILE A 341 -23.22 24.81 18.05
N SER A 342 -23.59 23.53 18.19
CA SER A 342 -23.62 22.83 19.47
C SER A 342 -22.20 22.48 19.97
N ALA A 343 -22.08 22.14 21.25
CA ALA A 343 -20.85 21.57 21.81
C ALA A 343 -20.45 20.21 21.19
N THR A 344 -21.37 19.55 20.47
CA THR A 344 -21.13 18.30 19.74
C THR A 344 -20.88 18.51 18.25
N GLY A 345 -20.74 19.74 17.76
CA GLY A 345 -20.47 20.02 16.34
C GLY A 345 -21.70 20.05 15.42
N LEU A 346 -22.93 20.02 15.96
CA LEU A 346 -24.14 20.19 15.16
C LEU A 346 -24.32 21.68 14.84
N TYR A 347 -24.10 22.06 13.58
CA TYR A 347 -24.34 23.41 13.08
C TYR A 347 -25.79 23.56 12.61
N THR A 348 -26.43 24.69 12.92
CA THR A 348 -27.77 25.07 12.45
C THR A 348 -27.68 26.44 11.79
N SER A 349 -28.12 26.52 10.54
CA SER A 349 -28.10 27.76 9.75
C SER A 349 -29.21 28.75 10.15
N PRO A 350 -29.06 30.06 9.85
CA PRO A 350 -30.15 31.03 10.00
C PRO A 350 -31.36 30.64 9.14
N SER A 351 -32.56 30.71 9.69
CA SER A 351 -33.81 30.39 8.99
C SER A 351 -34.27 31.45 7.98
N ASN A 352 -33.77 32.68 8.10
CA ASN A 352 -34.13 33.80 7.22
C ASN A 352 -32.87 34.46 6.68
N LEU A 353 -32.67 34.42 5.36
CA LEU A 353 -31.52 35.02 4.67
C LEU A 353 -31.98 35.95 3.54
N SER A 354 -31.46 37.17 3.51
CA SER A 354 -31.72 38.14 2.42
C SER A 354 -30.87 37.88 1.17
N ALA A 355 -29.69 37.26 1.33
CA ALA A 355 -28.79 36.81 0.27
C ALA A 355 -28.10 35.49 0.70
N PRO A 356 -27.50 34.72 -0.23
CA PRO A 356 -26.63 33.60 0.14
C PRO A 356 -25.51 34.04 1.09
N LEU A 357 -25.12 33.16 2.01
CA LEU A 357 -24.18 33.45 3.09
C LEU A 357 -23.09 32.37 3.18
N GLU A 358 -21.81 32.76 3.23
CA GLU A 358 -20.73 31.84 3.61
C GLU A 358 -20.36 32.04 5.08
N VAL A 359 -20.24 30.94 5.83
CA VAL A 359 -19.69 30.92 7.19
C VAL A 359 -18.55 29.90 7.32
N THR A 360 -17.69 30.13 8.30
CA THR A 360 -16.62 29.23 8.72
C THR A 360 -16.97 28.62 10.07
N VAL A 361 -17.10 27.29 10.10
CA VAL A 361 -17.14 26.51 11.33
C VAL A 361 -15.70 26.21 11.74
N LYS A 362 -15.35 26.50 12.99
CA LYS A 362 -14.02 26.28 13.57
C LYS A 362 -14.13 25.39 14.80
N VAL A 363 -13.37 24.30 14.81
CA VAL A 363 -13.13 23.48 16.00
C VAL A 363 -11.75 23.80 16.57
N THR A 364 -11.65 23.95 17.89
CA THR A 364 -10.42 24.31 18.60
C THR A 364 -10.20 23.36 19.78
N LEU A 365 -8.99 22.85 19.95
CA LEU A 365 -8.62 22.00 21.07
C LEU A 365 -8.62 22.80 22.38
N THR A 366 -9.46 22.43 23.35
CA THR A 366 -9.67 23.22 24.58
C THR A 366 -8.39 23.35 25.42
N ALA A 367 -7.56 22.32 25.43
CA ALA A 367 -6.28 22.32 26.15
C ALA A 367 -5.16 23.13 25.45
N LEU A 368 -5.33 23.52 24.18
CA LEU A 368 -4.32 24.26 23.41
C LEU A 368 -4.98 25.05 22.27
N SER A 369 -5.34 26.30 22.55
CA SER A 369 -6.13 27.15 21.65
C SER A 369 -5.45 27.51 20.31
N SER A 370 -4.14 27.28 20.17
CA SER A 370 -3.42 27.40 18.90
C SER A 370 -3.62 26.21 17.96
N VAL A 371 -4.21 25.10 18.44
CA VAL A 371 -4.55 23.93 17.63
C VAL A 371 -6.03 23.97 17.30
N SER A 372 -6.32 24.31 16.05
CA SER A 372 -7.68 24.42 15.52
C SER A 372 -7.75 24.05 14.06
N ASP A 373 -8.91 23.62 13.61
CA ASP A 373 -9.18 23.35 12.20
C ASP A 373 -10.54 23.95 11.78
N VAL A 374 -10.72 24.18 10.48
CA VAL A 374 -11.87 24.89 9.91
C VAL A 374 -12.55 24.14 8.76
N ALA A 375 -13.86 24.33 8.66
CA ALA A 375 -14.70 23.91 7.55
C ALA A 375 -15.53 25.11 7.03
N LYS A 376 -15.82 25.12 5.73
CA LYS A 376 -16.71 26.11 5.10
C LYS A 376 -18.14 25.61 5.03
N VAL A 377 -19.10 26.53 5.19
CA VAL A 377 -20.52 26.28 4.96
C VAL A 377 -21.05 27.37 4.05
N SER A 378 -21.48 26.99 2.86
CA SER A 378 -22.31 27.82 1.99
C SER A 378 -23.77 27.66 2.38
N ILE A 379 -24.51 28.75 2.54
CA ILE A 379 -25.91 28.73 2.93
C ILE A 379 -26.71 29.40 1.83
N VAL A 380 -27.54 28.61 1.14
CA VAL A 380 -28.44 29.10 0.09
C VAL A 380 -29.79 29.49 0.70
N ARG A 381 -30.48 30.45 0.11
CA ARG A 381 -31.81 30.87 0.61
C ARG A 381 -32.84 29.80 0.30
N ALA A 382 -33.75 29.53 1.22
CA ALA A 382 -34.94 28.73 0.93
C ALA A 382 -35.82 29.39 -0.16
N ASN A 383 -36.38 28.57 -1.05
CA ASN A 383 -37.21 28.95 -2.18
C ASN A 383 -38.29 27.87 -2.43
N ASN A 384 -39.01 27.47 -1.38
CA ASN A 384 -40.03 26.42 -1.45
C ASN A 384 -41.16 26.73 -2.45
N ALA A 385 -41.38 28.01 -2.77
CA ALA A 385 -42.34 28.45 -3.81
C ALA A 385 -42.04 27.86 -5.20
N LYS A 386 -40.80 27.39 -5.44
CA LYS A 386 -40.37 26.72 -6.67
C LYS A 386 -40.97 25.32 -6.85
N LEU A 387 -41.39 24.65 -5.78
CA LEU A 387 -42.13 23.38 -5.84
C LEU A 387 -43.57 23.61 -5.34
N ALA A 388 -44.44 24.06 -6.24
CA ALA A 388 -45.83 24.41 -5.92
C ALA A 388 -46.84 23.84 -6.92
N GLY A 389 -47.89 23.18 -6.41
CA GLY A 389 -48.93 22.50 -7.19
C GLY A 389 -48.76 20.97 -7.24
N HIS A 390 -49.44 20.35 -8.19
CA HIS A 390 -49.43 18.91 -8.42
C HIS A 390 -48.19 18.50 -9.22
N TYR A 391 -47.50 17.45 -8.79
CA TYR A 391 -46.37 16.84 -9.49
C TYR A 391 -46.56 15.33 -9.56
N ALA A 392 -46.22 14.75 -10.70
CA ALA A 392 -46.01 13.32 -10.85
C ALA A 392 -44.51 13.03 -10.80
N PHE A 393 -44.13 11.90 -10.21
CA PHE A 393 -42.74 11.47 -10.12
C PHE A 393 -42.58 10.00 -10.53
N TYR A 394 -41.36 9.66 -10.93
CA TYR A 394 -40.95 8.34 -11.39
C TYR A 394 -39.56 8.02 -10.86
N LEU A 395 -39.33 6.80 -10.39
CA LEU A 395 -38.08 6.33 -9.81
C LEU A 395 -37.81 4.86 -10.20
N ASN A 396 -36.65 4.60 -10.81
CA ASN A 396 -36.09 3.25 -11.01
C ASN A 396 -34.92 3.04 -10.05
N GLY A 397 -34.87 1.89 -9.37
CA GLY A 397 -33.80 1.61 -8.42
C GLY A 397 -33.73 0.18 -7.92
N PHE A 398 -33.01 0.04 -6.80
CA PHE A 398 -32.84 -1.22 -6.10
C PHE A 398 -33.02 -1.03 -4.60
N ASP A 399 -33.72 -1.96 -3.96
CA ASP A 399 -33.91 -2.01 -2.51
C ASP A 399 -33.00 -3.09 -1.90
N ALA A 400 -33.31 -3.59 -0.70
CA ALA A 400 -32.61 -4.72 -0.10
C ALA A 400 -32.77 -6.03 -0.89
N ASN A 401 -33.94 -6.24 -1.51
CA ASN A 401 -34.37 -7.51 -2.10
C ASN A 401 -33.98 -7.65 -3.57
N GLY A 402 -34.07 -6.58 -4.36
CA GLY A 402 -33.81 -6.61 -5.79
C GLY A 402 -34.04 -5.26 -6.46
N ILE A 403 -34.56 -5.30 -7.68
CA ILE A 403 -35.05 -4.12 -8.40
C ILE A 403 -36.38 -3.66 -7.81
N GLN A 404 -36.58 -2.35 -7.74
CA GLN A 404 -37.84 -1.72 -7.38
C GLN A 404 -38.10 -0.51 -8.27
N GLN A 405 -39.34 -0.38 -8.72
CA GLN A 405 -39.83 0.69 -9.58
C GLN A 405 -40.99 1.39 -8.88
N CYS A 406 -41.03 2.72 -8.93
CA CYS A 406 -42.03 3.53 -8.25
C CYS A 406 -42.51 4.68 -9.15
N ALA A 407 -43.81 4.94 -9.12
CA ALA A 407 -44.43 6.11 -9.73
C ALA A 407 -45.51 6.67 -8.78
N GLY A 408 -45.67 7.98 -8.75
CA GLY A 408 -46.59 8.61 -7.79
C GLY A 408 -46.92 10.06 -8.08
N THR A 409 -47.76 10.66 -7.24
CA THR A 409 -48.04 12.10 -7.21
C THR A 409 -47.81 12.71 -5.85
N ILE A 410 -47.44 14.00 -5.84
CA ILE A 410 -47.44 14.85 -4.66
C ILE A 410 -48.14 16.18 -4.96
N TYR A 411 -48.87 16.71 -3.98
CA TYR A 411 -49.38 18.07 -3.98
C TYR A 411 -48.56 18.93 -3.02
N ALA A 412 -47.70 19.78 -3.58
CA ALA A 412 -46.80 20.65 -2.83
C ALA A 412 -47.40 22.05 -2.61
N ASP A 413 -47.34 22.55 -1.38
CA ASP A 413 -47.96 23.80 -0.93
C ASP A 413 -47.22 25.11 -1.29
N GLY A 414 -46.06 25.03 -1.96
CA GLY A 414 -45.13 26.14 -2.18
C GLY A 414 -44.44 26.70 -0.93
N LYS A 415 -44.53 26.03 0.23
CA LYS A 415 -44.01 26.50 1.53
C LYS A 415 -43.15 25.46 2.28
N GLY A 416 -43.22 24.19 1.90
CA GLY A 416 -42.38 23.10 2.42
C GLY A 416 -43.15 21.84 2.84
N THR A 417 -44.45 21.75 2.58
CA THR A 417 -45.32 20.63 2.98
C THR A 417 -45.90 19.91 1.76
N ILE A 418 -45.81 18.57 1.76
CA ILE A 418 -46.62 17.74 0.87
C ILE A 418 -47.99 17.57 1.54
N LEU A 419 -49.01 18.19 0.96
CA LEU A 419 -50.37 18.22 1.49
C LEU A 419 -51.08 16.87 1.36
N SER A 420 -50.83 16.20 0.23
CA SER A 420 -51.35 14.87 -0.12
C SER A 420 -50.52 14.28 -1.25
N GLY A 421 -50.65 12.98 -1.47
CA GLY A 421 -50.04 12.28 -2.59
C GLY A 421 -50.33 10.79 -2.55
N PHE A 422 -50.01 10.09 -3.61
CA PHE A 422 -50.05 8.63 -3.69
C PHE A 422 -48.79 8.10 -4.36
N GLU A 423 -48.36 6.90 -3.99
CA GLU A 423 -47.35 6.13 -4.71
C GLU A 423 -47.87 4.73 -5.05
N ASP A 424 -47.44 4.21 -6.18
CA ASP A 424 -47.50 2.80 -6.53
C ASP A 424 -46.06 2.31 -6.68
N THR A 425 -45.77 1.11 -6.18
CA THR A 425 -44.47 0.46 -6.29
C THR A 425 -44.63 -0.95 -6.85
N ASN A 426 -43.70 -1.39 -7.70
CA ASN A 426 -43.55 -2.80 -8.07
C ASN A 426 -42.10 -3.25 -7.84
N ASP A 427 -41.95 -4.42 -7.24
CA ASP A 427 -40.67 -5.03 -6.88
C ASP A 427 -40.73 -6.55 -7.01
N ILE A 428 -39.66 -7.23 -6.60
CA ILE A 428 -39.56 -8.69 -6.75
C ILE A 428 -40.47 -9.49 -5.80
N ILE A 429 -41.10 -8.84 -4.82
CA ILE A 429 -42.00 -9.45 -3.83
C ILE A 429 -43.44 -9.33 -4.31
N ASN A 430 -43.99 -8.11 -4.32
CA ASN A 430 -45.36 -7.83 -4.75
C ASN A 430 -45.57 -6.31 -5.01
N PRO A 431 -46.44 -5.94 -5.96
CA PRO A 431 -46.85 -4.56 -6.14
C PRO A 431 -47.64 -4.04 -4.94
N SER A 432 -47.34 -2.80 -4.52
CA SER A 432 -48.14 -2.04 -3.56
C SER A 432 -48.78 -0.87 -4.29
N THR A 433 -50.11 -0.73 -4.22
CA THR A 433 -50.84 0.22 -5.07
C THR A 433 -51.60 1.28 -4.28
N ARG A 434 -51.66 2.50 -4.84
CA ARG A 434 -52.32 3.70 -4.31
C ARG A 434 -52.01 3.97 -2.83
N MET A 435 -50.74 3.81 -2.44
CA MET A 435 -50.26 4.02 -1.08
C MET A 435 -50.25 5.51 -0.78
N ALA A 436 -51.04 5.95 0.20
CA ALA A 436 -51.14 7.37 0.56
C ALA A 436 -49.84 7.90 1.17
N ILE A 437 -49.32 8.99 0.63
CA ILE A 437 -48.09 9.64 1.09
C ILE A 437 -48.32 11.08 1.54
N SER A 438 -47.47 11.52 2.46
CA SER A 438 -47.37 12.89 2.97
C SER A 438 -45.91 13.23 3.19
N GLY A 439 -45.57 14.44 3.63
CA GLY A 439 -44.16 14.77 3.87
C GLY A 439 -43.83 16.25 3.86
N THR A 440 -42.54 16.51 3.69
CA THR A 440 -41.95 17.85 3.70
C THR A 440 -40.88 17.96 2.63
N TYR A 441 -40.61 19.18 2.16
CA TYR A 441 -39.51 19.45 1.24
C TYR A 441 -38.86 20.79 1.55
N GLN A 442 -37.60 20.93 1.12
CA GLN A 442 -36.87 22.20 1.14
C GLN A 442 -36.17 22.36 -0.20
N ILE A 443 -36.40 23.48 -0.89
CA ILE A 443 -35.73 23.84 -2.14
C ILE A 443 -34.89 25.09 -1.90
N GLY A 444 -33.65 25.09 -2.37
CA GLY A 444 -32.73 26.22 -2.33
C GLY A 444 -32.90 27.17 -3.52
N SER A 445 -32.37 28.39 -3.38
CA SER A 445 -32.31 29.37 -4.47
C SER A 445 -31.34 28.98 -5.60
N ASP A 446 -30.53 27.95 -5.40
CA ASP A 446 -29.70 27.26 -6.39
C ASP A 446 -30.40 26.06 -7.04
N ASN A 447 -31.72 25.92 -6.82
CA ASN A 447 -32.62 24.91 -7.39
C ASN A 447 -32.42 23.46 -6.93
N ARG A 448 -31.41 23.18 -6.11
CA ARG A 448 -31.26 21.90 -5.40
C ARG A 448 -32.17 21.86 -4.18
N GLY A 449 -32.39 20.69 -3.61
CA GLY A 449 -33.19 20.52 -2.41
C GLY A 449 -33.37 19.07 -2.02
N SER A 450 -34.23 18.86 -1.03
CA SER A 450 -34.58 17.54 -0.55
C SER A 450 -36.09 17.41 -0.36
N ILE A 451 -36.62 16.22 -0.66
CA ILE A 451 -38.03 15.84 -0.50
C ILE A 451 -38.06 14.62 0.43
N THR A 452 -38.66 14.79 1.61
CA THR A 452 -38.90 13.71 2.56
C THR A 452 -40.33 13.20 2.40
N VAL A 453 -40.47 12.01 1.83
CA VAL A 453 -41.75 11.31 1.65
C VAL A 453 -41.99 10.37 2.82
N LYS A 454 -43.24 10.33 3.31
CA LYS A 454 -43.71 9.46 4.40
C LYS A 454 -44.91 8.67 3.90
N GLY A 455 -44.73 7.35 3.79
CA GLY A 455 -45.75 6.40 3.38
C GLY A 455 -45.87 5.23 4.38
N PRO A 456 -46.75 4.26 4.12
CA PRO A 456 -46.93 3.09 5.00
C PRO A 456 -45.67 2.22 5.09
N ASN A 457 -44.81 2.27 4.07
CA ASN A 457 -43.56 1.51 3.97
C ASN A 457 -42.37 2.21 4.66
N GLY A 458 -42.55 3.42 5.21
CA GLY A 458 -41.53 4.14 5.98
C GLY A 458 -41.39 5.62 5.60
N THR A 459 -40.21 6.17 5.87
CA THR A 459 -39.83 7.53 5.47
C THR A 459 -38.62 7.46 4.55
N GLN A 460 -38.74 8.03 3.36
CA GLN A 460 -37.68 8.13 2.36
C GLN A 460 -37.27 9.59 2.18
N THR A 461 -35.98 9.83 1.94
CA THR A 461 -35.48 11.14 1.55
C THR A 461 -34.89 11.06 0.13
N LEU A 462 -35.37 11.95 -0.72
CA LEU A 462 -34.95 12.11 -2.11
C LEU A 462 -34.24 13.46 -2.23
N ASP A 463 -33.02 13.49 -2.75
CA ASP A 463 -32.46 14.76 -3.23
C ASP A 463 -33.10 15.09 -4.58
N VAL A 464 -33.35 16.38 -4.80
CA VAL A 464 -34.02 16.91 -5.98
C VAL A 464 -33.21 18.07 -6.56
N VAL A 465 -33.16 18.16 -7.88
CA VAL A 465 -32.77 19.39 -8.58
C VAL A 465 -33.84 19.74 -9.61
N LEU A 466 -34.34 20.97 -9.54
CA LEU A 466 -35.42 21.48 -10.39
C LEU A 466 -34.87 22.41 -11.49
N ASN A 467 -35.50 22.42 -12.66
CA ASN A 467 -35.20 23.39 -13.72
C ASN A 467 -35.52 24.83 -13.28
N ALA A 468 -35.10 25.84 -14.05
CA ALA A 468 -35.34 27.26 -13.73
C ALA A 468 -36.82 27.57 -13.33
N GLY A 469 -37.79 27.00 -14.05
CA GLY A 469 -39.22 27.22 -13.82
C GLY A 469 -39.88 26.37 -12.71
N GLY A 470 -39.18 25.39 -12.12
CA GLY A 470 -39.78 24.45 -11.17
C GLY A 470 -40.81 23.50 -11.81
N THR A 471 -40.81 23.34 -13.13
CA THR A 471 -41.78 22.51 -13.86
C THR A 471 -41.32 21.08 -14.11
N ARG A 472 -40.01 20.83 -14.06
CA ARG A 472 -39.42 19.48 -14.10
C ARG A 472 -38.14 19.42 -13.27
N GLY A 473 -37.72 18.21 -12.93
CA GLY A 473 -36.46 17.99 -12.22
C GLY A 473 -36.01 16.53 -12.21
N ARG A 474 -34.82 16.31 -11.66
CA ARG A 474 -34.24 14.99 -11.40
C ARG A 474 -34.36 14.66 -9.91
N LEU A 475 -34.50 13.37 -9.59
CA LEU A 475 -34.58 12.84 -8.24
C LEU A 475 -33.53 11.74 -8.04
N VAL A 476 -32.87 11.70 -6.89
CA VAL A 476 -32.04 10.56 -6.45
C VAL A 476 -32.42 10.19 -5.02
N SER A 477 -32.77 8.92 -4.80
CA SER A 477 -33.04 8.40 -3.46
C SER A 477 -31.77 8.09 -2.69
N ILE A 478 -31.77 8.47 -1.43
CA ILE A 478 -30.61 8.42 -0.54
C ILE A 478 -31.00 7.68 0.74
N ASP A 479 -30.93 6.36 0.67
CA ASP A 479 -30.94 5.51 1.86
C ASP A 479 -30.04 4.28 1.65
N PRO A 480 -28.89 4.18 2.35
CA PRO A 480 -28.04 2.99 2.34
C PRO A 480 -28.72 1.73 2.91
N LYS A 481 -29.86 1.87 3.58
CA LYS A 481 -30.65 0.78 4.18
C LYS A 481 -32.00 0.55 3.50
N GLY A 482 -32.40 1.46 2.61
CA GLY A 482 -33.70 1.47 1.94
C GLY A 482 -33.53 1.34 0.43
N VAL A 483 -34.26 2.19 -0.30
CA VAL A 483 -34.32 2.19 -1.76
C VAL A 483 -33.27 3.13 -2.33
N ARG A 484 -32.47 2.65 -3.27
CA ARG A 484 -31.49 3.44 -4.00
C ARG A 484 -31.90 3.53 -5.47
N SER A 485 -32.48 4.66 -5.82
CA SER A 485 -33.13 4.93 -7.11
C SER A 485 -32.74 6.27 -7.70
N SER A 486 -32.94 6.41 -9.01
CA SER A 486 -32.89 7.69 -9.71
C SER A 486 -34.14 7.86 -10.57
N GLY A 487 -34.48 9.09 -10.91
CA GLY A 487 -35.58 9.37 -11.84
C GLY A 487 -35.91 10.86 -11.96
N THR A 488 -37.20 11.15 -12.10
CA THR A 488 -37.70 12.44 -12.57
C THR A 488 -38.94 12.87 -11.83
N ILE A 489 -39.13 14.18 -11.73
CA ILE A 489 -40.35 14.82 -11.22
C ILE A 489 -40.85 15.85 -12.25
N TYR A 490 -42.15 15.89 -12.50
CA TYR A 490 -42.79 16.75 -13.48
C TYR A 490 -44.05 17.39 -12.90
N ARG A 491 -44.24 18.68 -13.13
CA ARG A 491 -45.45 19.41 -12.75
C ARG A 491 -46.61 18.97 -13.64
N GLN A 492 -47.71 18.55 -13.04
CA GLN A 492 -48.87 18.05 -13.77
C GLN A 492 -49.74 19.20 -14.30
N SER A 493 -50.24 19.03 -15.53
CA SER A 493 -51.32 19.85 -16.06
C SER A 493 -52.65 19.27 -15.62
N THR A 494 -53.26 19.82 -14.57
CA THR A 494 -54.50 19.31 -13.99
C THR A 494 -55.70 19.37 -14.94
N SER A 495 -55.62 20.17 -16.02
CA SER A 495 -56.62 20.18 -17.10
C SER A 495 -56.58 18.91 -17.97
N ALA A 496 -55.54 18.09 -17.85
CA ALA A 496 -55.44 16.80 -18.52
C ALA A 496 -56.00 15.63 -17.67
N PHE A 497 -56.55 15.90 -16.48
CA PHE A 497 -57.18 14.87 -15.63
C PHE A 497 -58.62 14.59 -16.09
N ASP A 498 -58.77 14.34 -17.39
CA ASP A 498 -60.02 14.10 -18.12
C ASP A 498 -59.72 13.02 -19.17
N ALA A 499 -60.60 12.01 -19.31
CA ALA A 499 -60.36 10.95 -20.30
C ALA A 499 -60.23 11.50 -21.73
N SER A 500 -61.00 12.54 -22.09
CA SER A 500 -60.97 13.14 -23.44
C SER A 500 -59.63 13.80 -23.77
N ALA A 501 -58.84 14.17 -22.77
CA ALA A 501 -57.47 14.68 -22.95
C ALA A 501 -56.44 13.58 -23.27
N LEU A 502 -56.86 12.30 -23.26
CA LEU A 502 -56.03 11.14 -23.59
C LEU A 502 -56.37 10.52 -24.96
N ASP A 503 -57.26 11.14 -25.74
CA ASP A 503 -57.60 10.66 -27.10
C ASP A 503 -56.43 10.90 -28.08
N GLY A 504 -55.87 9.83 -28.65
CA GLY A 504 -54.74 9.92 -29.59
C GLY A 504 -53.75 8.76 -29.50
N GLY A 505 -52.74 8.75 -30.37
CA GLY A 505 -51.65 7.76 -30.31
C GLY A 505 -50.61 8.12 -29.26
N TYR A 506 -50.07 7.11 -28.56
CA TYR A 506 -49.01 7.25 -27.56
C TYR A 506 -47.96 6.16 -27.76
N VAL A 507 -46.73 6.55 -28.09
CA VAL A 507 -45.59 5.63 -28.06
C VAL A 507 -45.11 5.48 -26.64
N PHE A 508 -44.74 4.26 -26.24
CA PHE A 508 -44.22 3.96 -24.91
C PHE A 508 -42.84 3.31 -24.95
N SER A 509 -42.11 3.52 -23.86
CA SER A 509 -40.91 2.78 -23.51
C SER A 509 -41.07 2.20 -22.11
N LEU A 510 -40.95 0.88 -22.00
CA LEU A 510 -40.98 0.14 -20.75
C LEU A 510 -39.65 -0.60 -20.53
N VAL A 511 -39.15 -0.50 -19.30
CA VAL A 511 -37.93 -1.15 -18.82
C VAL A 511 -38.20 -1.90 -17.53
N GLY A 512 -37.52 -3.03 -17.33
CA GLY A 512 -37.63 -3.76 -16.08
C GLY A 512 -36.91 -5.11 -16.10
N GLN A 513 -37.49 -6.10 -15.41
CA GLN A 513 -36.83 -7.37 -15.13
C GLN A 513 -37.81 -8.56 -15.15
N ASN A 514 -37.38 -9.68 -15.72
CA ASN A 514 -38.12 -10.96 -15.63
C ASN A 514 -37.73 -11.76 -14.37
N LYS A 515 -38.44 -12.87 -14.08
CA LYS A 515 -38.23 -13.66 -12.85
C LYS A 515 -36.80 -14.18 -12.69
N ALA A 516 -36.13 -14.51 -13.80
CA ALA A 516 -34.76 -15.01 -13.84
C ALA A 516 -33.68 -13.92 -13.61
N GLY A 517 -34.06 -12.65 -13.46
CA GLY A 517 -33.11 -11.54 -13.32
C GLY A 517 -32.59 -10.97 -14.64
N GLY A 518 -33.12 -11.44 -15.77
CA GLY A 518 -32.86 -10.86 -17.10
C GLY A 518 -33.48 -9.47 -17.20
N ARG A 519 -32.75 -8.50 -17.79
CA ARG A 519 -33.33 -7.19 -18.11
C ARG A 519 -34.28 -7.38 -19.31
N ILE A 520 -35.40 -6.68 -19.29
CA ILE A 520 -36.36 -6.66 -20.39
C ILE A 520 -36.66 -5.22 -20.77
N GLY A 521 -36.78 -4.96 -22.07
CA GLY A 521 -37.14 -3.67 -22.64
C GLY A 521 -38.22 -3.88 -23.71
N ALA A 522 -39.23 -3.03 -23.71
CA ALA A 522 -40.34 -3.08 -24.66
C ALA A 522 -40.66 -1.67 -25.17
N LEU A 523 -40.82 -1.55 -26.49
CA LEU A 523 -41.37 -0.36 -27.14
C LEU A 523 -42.67 -0.73 -27.85
N GLY A 524 -43.64 0.17 -27.87
CA GLY A 524 -44.91 -0.07 -28.55
C GLY A 524 -45.75 1.20 -28.69
N LEU A 525 -46.96 1.02 -29.20
CA LEU A 525 -47.90 2.08 -29.53
C LEU A 525 -49.32 1.72 -29.09
N PHE A 526 -49.93 2.55 -28.24
CA PHE A 526 -51.34 2.43 -27.85
C PHE A 526 -52.13 3.70 -28.17
N PHE A 527 -53.46 3.55 -28.28
CA PHE A 527 -54.41 4.58 -28.66
C PHE A 527 -55.60 4.56 -27.69
N PRO A 528 -55.61 5.36 -26.61
CA PRO A 528 -56.79 5.55 -25.79
C PRO A 528 -57.82 6.35 -26.61
N ASN A 529 -59.11 6.01 -26.50
CA ASN A 529 -60.18 6.59 -27.32
C ASN A 529 -60.91 7.78 -26.67
N GLY A 530 -60.29 8.42 -25.70
CA GLY A 530 -60.91 9.46 -24.88
C GLY A 530 -62.05 9.00 -23.95
N SER A 531 -62.39 7.70 -23.92
CA SER A 531 -63.62 7.16 -23.29
C SER A 531 -63.42 5.82 -22.56
N GLY A 532 -62.19 5.51 -22.13
CA GLY A 532 -61.89 4.33 -21.30
C GLY A 532 -61.59 3.03 -22.04
N PHE A 533 -61.53 3.03 -23.38
CA PHE A 533 -61.04 1.92 -24.19
C PHE A 533 -59.69 2.28 -24.83
N VAL A 534 -58.78 1.32 -24.90
CA VAL A 534 -57.46 1.49 -25.54
C VAL A 534 -57.24 0.41 -26.59
N ALA A 535 -56.83 0.81 -27.79
CA ALA A 535 -56.30 -0.10 -28.81
C ALA A 535 -54.76 -0.03 -28.81
N GLY A 536 -54.10 -0.99 -29.44
CA GLY A 536 -52.66 -0.90 -29.73
C GLY A 536 -52.29 -1.67 -30.97
N CYS A 537 -51.23 -1.24 -31.65
CA CYS A 537 -50.70 -1.95 -32.81
C CYS A 537 -49.18 -1.85 -32.86
N GLY A 538 -48.52 -3.00 -32.74
CA GLY A 538 -47.07 -3.06 -32.63
C GLY A 538 -46.59 -2.95 -31.19
N MET A 539 -45.86 -3.98 -30.76
CA MET A 539 -44.92 -3.91 -29.66
C MET A 539 -43.72 -4.80 -29.99
N ASP A 540 -42.53 -4.31 -29.73
CA ASP A 540 -41.26 -5.03 -29.89
C ASP A 540 -40.59 -5.16 -28.53
N VAL A 541 -40.10 -6.36 -28.24
CA VAL A 541 -39.53 -6.71 -26.93
C VAL A 541 -38.17 -7.35 -27.10
N ASN A 542 -37.19 -6.92 -26.32
CA ASN A 542 -35.96 -7.69 -26.11
C ASN A 542 -35.92 -8.15 -24.65
N GLU A 543 -36.04 -9.47 -24.46
CA GLU A 543 -36.00 -10.12 -23.16
C GLU A 543 -34.64 -10.82 -22.97
N ALA A 544 -33.69 -10.15 -22.30
CA ALA A 544 -32.35 -10.66 -22.02
C ALA A 544 -31.55 -11.16 -23.26
N GLY A 545 -31.82 -10.62 -24.44
CA GLY A 545 -31.28 -11.05 -25.74
C GLY A 545 -32.25 -11.89 -26.58
N GLY A 546 -33.35 -12.36 -25.99
CA GLY A 546 -34.48 -12.97 -26.69
C GLY A 546 -35.34 -11.90 -27.35
N ALA A 547 -34.96 -11.48 -28.56
CA ALA A 547 -35.72 -10.53 -29.36
C ALA A 547 -37.03 -11.15 -29.88
N LYS A 548 -38.15 -10.46 -29.63
CA LYS A 548 -39.50 -10.83 -30.06
C LYS A 548 -40.10 -9.63 -30.78
N VAL A 549 -40.28 -9.78 -32.10
CA VAL A 549 -40.62 -8.70 -33.03
C VAL A 549 -42.12 -8.65 -33.26
N ALA A 550 -42.67 -7.44 -33.26
CA ALA A 550 -44.04 -7.12 -33.71
C ALA A 550 -45.16 -8.03 -33.15
N TYR A 551 -45.39 -7.97 -31.84
CA TYR A 551 -46.71 -8.29 -31.31
C TYR A 551 -47.77 -7.43 -32.03
N GLY A 552 -48.85 -8.06 -32.47
CA GLY A 552 -49.79 -7.50 -33.45
C GLY A 552 -50.72 -6.42 -32.88
N THR A 553 -52.01 -6.57 -33.14
CA THR A 553 -53.04 -5.71 -32.52
C THR A 553 -53.35 -6.20 -31.10
N TYR A 554 -53.38 -5.26 -30.16
CA TYR A 554 -53.81 -5.49 -28.79
C TYR A 554 -54.93 -4.51 -28.41
N SER A 555 -55.60 -4.79 -27.29
CA SER A 555 -56.74 -3.99 -26.84
C SER A 555 -56.82 -3.98 -25.32
N GLY A 556 -57.57 -3.05 -24.75
CA GLY A 556 -57.66 -2.93 -23.30
C GLY A 556 -58.70 -1.93 -22.86
N ILE A 557 -58.75 -1.75 -21.53
CA ILE A 557 -59.57 -0.75 -20.86
C ILE A 557 -58.69 0.11 -19.98
N TYR A 558 -59.08 1.36 -19.78
CA TYR A 558 -58.43 2.26 -18.84
C TYR A 558 -59.46 3.07 -18.05
N ASN A 559 -59.11 3.40 -16.81
CA ASN A 559 -59.82 4.32 -15.94
C ASN A 559 -58.85 5.43 -15.51
N TYR A 560 -59.38 6.59 -15.18
CA TYR A 560 -58.61 7.72 -14.66
C TYR A 560 -59.25 8.23 -13.36
N ASP A 561 -58.42 8.77 -12.50
CA ASP A 561 -58.76 9.42 -11.24
C ASP A 561 -58.59 10.94 -11.39
N THR A 562 -59.40 11.71 -10.66
CA THR A 562 -59.31 13.20 -10.66
C THR A 562 -58.08 13.74 -9.92
N ASP A 563 -57.24 12.88 -9.36
CA ASP A 563 -55.94 13.19 -8.76
C ASP A 563 -54.75 13.02 -9.74
N GLY A 564 -55.03 12.67 -11.01
CA GLY A 564 -54.04 12.51 -12.06
C GLY A 564 -53.41 11.13 -12.16
N ARG A 565 -53.87 10.17 -11.34
CA ARG A 565 -53.58 8.73 -11.49
C ARG A 565 -54.57 8.07 -12.46
N GLY A 566 -54.25 6.88 -12.93
CA GLY A 566 -55.19 6.00 -13.61
C GLY A 566 -54.73 4.54 -13.57
N THR A 567 -55.59 3.65 -14.09
CA THR A 567 -55.35 2.20 -14.19
C THR A 567 -55.64 1.74 -15.61
N MET A 568 -54.82 0.87 -16.18
CA MET A 568 -54.99 0.35 -17.53
C MET A 568 -54.72 -1.16 -17.56
N THR A 569 -55.62 -1.92 -18.19
CA THR A 569 -55.42 -3.36 -18.45
C THR A 569 -55.26 -3.55 -19.95
N LEU A 570 -54.12 -4.07 -20.40
CA LEU A 570 -53.81 -4.38 -21.78
C LEU A 570 -53.86 -5.89 -22.02
N ILE A 571 -54.56 -6.31 -23.06
CA ILE A 571 -54.63 -7.69 -23.55
C ILE A 571 -53.80 -7.76 -24.84
N ILE A 572 -52.61 -8.36 -24.75
CA ILE A 572 -51.55 -8.45 -25.76
C ILE A 572 -51.36 -9.93 -26.18
N PRO A 573 -52.06 -10.41 -27.21
CA PRO A 573 -52.02 -11.81 -27.61
C PRO A 573 -50.60 -12.31 -27.94
N GLY A 574 -50.25 -13.49 -27.45
CA GLY A 574 -48.93 -14.11 -27.61
C GLY A 574 -47.79 -13.50 -26.79
N PHE A 575 -48.02 -12.40 -26.04
CA PHE A 575 -47.03 -11.86 -25.11
C PHE A 575 -47.29 -12.39 -23.69
N MET A 576 -46.53 -13.43 -23.31
CA MET A 576 -46.50 -14.01 -21.97
C MET A 576 -47.90 -14.39 -21.43
N ASP A 577 -48.35 -13.85 -20.28
CA ASP A 577 -49.68 -14.14 -19.69
C ASP A 577 -50.85 -13.49 -20.45
N GLU A 578 -50.57 -12.85 -21.59
CA GLU A 578 -51.45 -12.10 -22.48
C GLU A 578 -52.17 -10.89 -21.85
N THR A 579 -52.37 -10.83 -20.53
CA THR A 579 -53.00 -9.71 -19.83
C THR A 579 -51.99 -9.03 -18.91
N PHE A 580 -51.86 -7.71 -19.04
CA PHE A 580 -50.96 -6.88 -18.23
C PHE A 580 -51.72 -5.70 -17.62
N ASN A 581 -51.51 -5.50 -16.32
CA ASN A 581 -52.11 -4.40 -15.56
C ASN A 581 -51.06 -3.33 -15.28
N PHE A 582 -51.43 -2.09 -15.54
CA PHE A 582 -50.62 -0.91 -15.31
C PHE A 582 -51.39 0.10 -14.46
N VAL A 583 -50.64 0.87 -13.69
CA VAL A 583 -51.05 2.21 -13.29
C VAL A 583 -50.34 3.21 -14.19
N PHE A 584 -51.00 4.34 -14.42
CA PHE A 584 -50.40 5.46 -15.13
C PHE A 584 -50.61 6.77 -14.38
N TYR A 585 -49.71 7.71 -14.63
CA TYR A 585 -49.76 9.04 -14.04
C TYR A 585 -49.67 10.10 -15.13
N ILE A 586 -50.67 10.98 -15.16
CA ILE A 586 -50.83 12.01 -16.19
C ILE A 586 -49.93 13.19 -15.84
N ILE A 587 -48.90 13.45 -16.65
CA ILE A 587 -48.12 14.68 -16.59
C ILE A 587 -48.83 15.76 -17.40
N SER A 588 -49.26 15.41 -18.62
CA SER A 588 -50.07 16.26 -19.50
C SER A 588 -50.84 15.37 -20.49
N SER A 589 -51.65 15.98 -21.38
CA SER A 589 -52.24 15.33 -22.55
C SER A 589 -51.21 14.76 -23.55
N ASN A 590 -49.92 15.00 -23.33
CA ASN A 590 -48.84 14.60 -24.23
C ASN A 590 -47.82 13.67 -23.54
N GLN A 591 -47.93 13.40 -22.24
CA GLN A 591 -46.97 12.58 -21.50
C GLN A 591 -47.60 11.89 -20.29
N LEU A 592 -47.37 10.58 -20.20
CA LEU A 592 -47.77 9.69 -19.12
C LEU A 592 -46.54 8.98 -18.54
N LEU A 593 -46.56 8.70 -17.24
CA LEU A 593 -45.68 7.71 -16.62
C LEU A 593 -46.43 6.38 -16.49
N LEU A 594 -45.74 5.26 -16.65
CA LEU A 594 -46.31 3.91 -16.61
C LEU A 594 -45.58 3.04 -15.57
N LEU A 595 -46.32 2.21 -14.84
CA LEU A 595 -45.77 1.19 -13.93
C LEU A 595 -46.69 -0.03 -13.95
N SER A 596 -46.16 -1.24 -14.18
CA SER A 596 -46.96 -2.46 -14.11
C SER A 596 -47.30 -2.79 -12.65
N THR A 597 -48.48 -3.38 -12.45
CA THR A 597 -48.99 -3.79 -11.13
C THR A 597 -49.30 -5.28 -11.08
N ASP A 598 -48.74 -6.06 -12.00
CA ASP A 598 -48.73 -7.51 -11.93
C ASP A 598 -47.59 -8.00 -11.02
N PRO A 599 -47.82 -9.01 -10.14
CA PRO A 599 -46.75 -9.64 -9.38
C PRO A 599 -45.71 -10.31 -10.29
N LEU A 600 -44.43 -10.24 -9.91
CA LEU A 600 -43.33 -10.82 -10.69
C LEU A 600 -43.42 -12.35 -10.75
N SER A 601 -43.72 -12.91 -11.93
CA SER A 601 -43.81 -14.36 -12.21
C SER A 601 -43.01 -14.75 -13.45
N ASP A 602 -42.99 -16.04 -13.78
CA ASP A 602 -42.36 -16.55 -15.02
C ASP A 602 -43.06 -16.06 -16.30
N SER A 603 -44.28 -15.50 -16.20
CA SER A 603 -45.06 -14.93 -17.31
C SER A 603 -45.40 -13.44 -17.14
N THR A 604 -44.95 -12.80 -16.07
CA THR A 604 -45.21 -11.38 -15.78
C THR A 604 -43.95 -10.70 -15.25
N PRO A 605 -43.16 -10.01 -16.09
CA PRO A 605 -42.07 -9.14 -15.64
C PRO A 605 -42.60 -7.91 -14.89
N ILE A 606 -41.74 -7.29 -14.09
CA ILE A 606 -41.96 -5.90 -13.70
C ILE A 606 -41.60 -4.99 -14.87
N PHE A 607 -42.38 -3.94 -15.09
CA PHE A 607 -42.15 -2.92 -16.10
C PHE A 607 -42.47 -1.55 -15.52
N SER A 608 -41.74 -0.55 -15.97
CA SER A 608 -42.15 0.84 -15.82
C SER A 608 -41.47 1.71 -16.87
N GLY A 609 -41.92 2.96 -16.98
CA GLY A 609 -41.33 3.92 -17.91
C GLY A 609 -42.31 5.05 -18.21
N GLN A 610 -42.42 5.40 -19.48
CA GLN A 610 -43.19 6.56 -19.93
C GLN A 610 -43.84 6.30 -21.28
N ALA A 611 -44.91 7.05 -21.54
CA ALA A 611 -45.49 7.20 -22.86
C ALA A 611 -45.58 8.68 -23.23
N ILE A 612 -45.36 8.99 -24.51
CA ILE A 612 -45.49 10.34 -25.07
C ILE A 612 -46.43 10.28 -26.27
N ALA A 613 -47.31 11.28 -26.39
CA ALA A 613 -48.29 11.35 -27.46
C ALA A 613 -47.60 11.55 -28.82
N GLN A 614 -48.21 10.99 -29.87
CA GLN A 614 -47.81 11.24 -31.24
C GLN A 614 -48.34 12.60 -31.69
N ASP A 615 -47.48 13.46 -32.24
CA ASP A 615 -47.86 14.75 -32.84
C ASP A 615 -48.13 14.65 -34.37
N GLU A 616 -47.76 13.52 -34.98
CA GLU A 616 -48.01 13.18 -36.37
C GLU A 616 -48.89 11.91 -36.51
N TYR A 617 -49.90 11.97 -37.38
CA TYR A 617 -50.82 10.84 -37.63
C TYR A 617 -50.31 9.82 -38.66
N ALA A 618 -49.22 10.13 -39.37
CA ALA A 618 -48.64 9.28 -40.39
C ALA A 618 -47.15 9.58 -40.57
N PHE A 619 -46.32 8.54 -40.50
CA PHE A 619 -44.87 8.63 -40.60
C PHE A 619 -44.33 8.03 -41.91
N SER A 620 -43.23 8.59 -42.40
CA SER A 620 -42.50 8.18 -43.61
C SER A 620 -40.99 8.37 -43.41
N ALA A 621 -40.15 7.70 -44.20
CA ALA A 621 -38.69 7.84 -44.08
C ALA A 621 -38.22 9.29 -44.33
N GLU A 622 -38.89 10.03 -45.23
CA GLU A 622 -38.53 11.41 -45.57
C GLU A 622 -38.67 12.38 -44.39
N GLN A 623 -39.62 12.16 -43.47
CA GLN A 623 -39.81 13.00 -42.27
C GLN A 623 -38.61 12.93 -41.32
N PHE A 624 -37.92 11.79 -41.23
CA PHE A 624 -36.77 11.58 -40.36
C PHE A 624 -35.47 12.15 -40.93
N ILE A 625 -35.43 12.62 -42.18
CA ILE A 625 -34.20 13.21 -42.74
C ILE A 625 -33.78 14.40 -41.89
N GLY A 626 -32.65 14.26 -41.20
CA GLY A 626 -32.39 15.04 -40.01
C GLY A 626 -31.36 14.40 -39.09
N THR A 627 -31.16 15.03 -37.94
CA THR A 627 -30.14 14.64 -36.98
C THR A 627 -30.73 14.62 -35.58
N ALA A 628 -30.56 13.51 -34.89
CA ALA A 628 -31.11 13.26 -33.57
C ALA A 628 -30.01 12.79 -32.62
N VAL A 629 -30.09 13.19 -31.35
CA VAL A 629 -29.23 12.68 -30.28
C VAL A 629 -30.02 11.66 -29.46
N TYR A 630 -29.37 10.54 -29.15
CA TYR A 630 -29.97 9.44 -28.40
C TYR A 630 -29.12 9.05 -27.19
N GLY A 631 -29.77 8.52 -26.17
CA GLY A 631 -29.13 7.99 -24.97
C GLY A 631 -29.81 6.71 -24.53
N VAL A 632 -29.04 5.61 -24.46
CA VAL A 632 -29.56 4.27 -24.14
C VAL A 632 -28.77 3.60 -23.02
N SER A 633 -29.50 2.90 -22.16
CA SER A 633 -28.98 2.14 -21.03
C SER A 633 -29.26 0.65 -21.23
N GLY A 634 -28.31 -0.19 -20.83
CA GLY A 634 -28.30 -1.64 -21.03
C GLY A 634 -27.49 -2.37 -19.94
N LYS A 635 -27.62 -3.69 -19.85
CA LYS A 635 -26.93 -4.54 -18.86
C LYS A 635 -25.98 -5.57 -19.50
N ALA A 636 -24.74 -5.18 -19.76
CA ALA A 636 -23.71 -6.10 -20.26
C ALA A 636 -22.97 -6.79 -19.11
N GLN A 637 -22.79 -8.12 -19.19
CA GLN A 637 -21.99 -8.91 -18.22
C GLN A 637 -22.39 -8.71 -16.74
N GLY A 638 -23.68 -8.46 -16.47
CA GLY A 638 -24.18 -8.17 -15.11
C GLY A 638 -23.78 -6.79 -14.56
N ARG A 639 -23.40 -5.86 -15.44
CA ARG A 639 -22.91 -4.50 -15.15
C ARG A 639 -23.57 -3.48 -16.09
N GLY A 640 -23.34 -2.19 -15.84
CA GLY A 640 -23.89 -1.11 -16.67
C GLY A 640 -23.27 -1.04 -18.08
N ASP A 641 -24.10 -0.85 -19.10
CA ASP A 641 -23.72 -0.55 -20.48
C ASP A 641 -24.49 0.70 -20.92
N VAL A 642 -23.78 1.79 -21.15
CA VAL A 642 -24.37 3.09 -21.51
C VAL A 642 -23.77 3.56 -22.81
N THR A 643 -24.65 3.94 -23.75
CA THR A 643 -24.27 4.57 -25.02
C THR A 643 -25.01 5.89 -25.15
N ILE A 644 -24.30 6.95 -25.50
CA ILE A 644 -24.88 8.19 -25.99
C ILE A 644 -24.35 8.43 -27.40
N GLY A 645 -25.11 9.11 -28.24
CA GLY A 645 -24.67 9.34 -29.61
C GLY A 645 -25.63 10.18 -30.42
N ARG A 646 -25.33 10.27 -31.71
CA ARG A 646 -26.08 11.00 -32.71
C ARG A 646 -26.37 10.09 -33.90
N LEU A 647 -27.63 10.09 -34.35
CA LEU A 647 -28.04 9.52 -35.62
C LEU A 647 -28.22 10.64 -36.63
N ASN A 648 -27.80 10.38 -37.87
CA ASN A 648 -27.96 11.26 -39.02
C ASN A 648 -28.68 10.46 -40.12
N PHE A 649 -29.99 10.69 -40.27
CA PHE A 649 -30.84 10.04 -41.25
C PHE A 649 -30.78 10.82 -42.57
N GLN A 650 -30.62 10.09 -43.67
CA GLN A 650 -30.30 10.65 -44.98
C GLN A 650 -31.30 10.20 -46.04
N THR A 651 -31.32 10.94 -47.16
CA THR A 651 -32.05 10.56 -48.38
C THR A 651 -31.61 9.18 -48.88
N GLY A 652 -32.56 8.36 -49.34
CA GLY A 652 -32.26 7.00 -49.80
C GLY A 652 -32.12 6.00 -48.65
N ASP A 653 -32.91 6.17 -47.60
CA ASP A 653 -33.09 5.21 -46.50
C ASP A 653 -31.80 4.81 -45.76
N SER A 654 -30.79 5.69 -45.76
CA SER A 654 -29.51 5.47 -45.05
C SER A 654 -29.41 6.25 -43.74
N VAL A 655 -28.77 5.66 -42.74
CA VAL A 655 -28.51 6.28 -41.44
C VAL A 655 -27.05 6.09 -41.03
N ILE A 656 -26.44 7.16 -40.52
CA ILE A 656 -25.09 7.12 -39.94
C ILE A 656 -25.22 7.36 -38.44
N GLY A 657 -24.64 6.48 -37.63
CA GLY A 657 -24.52 6.67 -36.19
C GLY A 657 -23.11 7.13 -35.80
N ASN A 658 -23.02 8.04 -34.83
CA ASN A 658 -21.79 8.37 -34.12
C ASN A 658 -22.06 8.23 -32.62
N TYR A 659 -21.17 7.57 -31.87
CA TYR A 659 -21.47 7.23 -30.48
C TYR A 659 -20.23 7.21 -29.57
N ASP A 660 -20.50 7.39 -28.28
CA ASP A 660 -19.56 7.17 -27.19
C ASP A 660 -20.21 6.22 -26.19
N ARG A 661 -19.44 5.21 -25.76
CA ARG A 661 -19.99 4.08 -25.00
C ARG A 661 -19.06 3.65 -23.89
N ASN A 662 -19.64 3.31 -22.74
CA ASN A 662 -18.97 2.56 -21.69
C ASN A 662 -19.80 1.30 -21.40
N ALA A 663 -19.25 0.15 -21.75
CA ALA A 663 -19.83 -1.17 -21.56
C ALA A 663 -19.05 -1.93 -20.49
N ALA A 664 -19.51 -1.85 -19.24
CA ALA A 664 -18.92 -2.53 -18.08
C ALA A 664 -17.43 -2.19 -17.80
N GLY A 665 -16.95 -1.02 -18.25
CA GLY A 665 -15.55 -0.60 -18.21
C GLY A 665 -14.82 -0.72 -19.56
N THR A 666 -15.42 -1.36 -20.56
CA THR A 666 -14.93 -1.33 -21.95
C THR A 666 -15.43 -0.07 -22.63
N VAL A 667 -14.52 0.84 -22.98
CA VAL A 667 -14.87 2.18 -23.48
C VAL A 667 -14.62 2.28 -24.98
N THR A 668 -15.64 2.72 -25.73
CA THR A 668 -15.54 3.09 -27.14
C THR A 668 -15.64 4.60 -27.28
N TYR A 669 -14.66 5.21 -27.93
CA TYR A 669 -14.56 6.65 -28.19
C TYR A 669 -14.87 6.94 -29.66
N ALA A 670 -15.79 7.86 -29.93
CA ALA A 670 -16.15 8.28 -31.29
C ALA A 670 -16.41 7.09 -32.25
N GLY A 671 -17.10 6.06 -31.76
CA GLY A 671 -17.55 4.95 -32.57
C GLY A 671 -18.45 5.45 -33.70
N GLN A 672 -18.43 4.77 -34.84
CA GLN A 672 -19.23 5.14 -36.01
C GLN A 672 -19.91 3.90 -36.56
N THR A 673 -21.19 4.02 -36.90
CA THR A 673 -21.94 2.99 -37.61
C THR A 673 -22.51 3.53 -38.91
N THR A 674 -22.72 2.64 -39.88
CA THR A 674 -23.44 2.95 -41.11
C THR A 674 -24.54 1.94 -41.30
N GLY A 675 -25.71 2.37 -41.76
CA GLY A 675 -26.86 1.50 -41.85
C GLY A 675 -27.92 1.96 -42.85
N ALA A 676 -28.98 1.15 -42.90
CA ALA A 676 -30.23 1.47 -43.56
C ALA A 676 -31.37 1.50 -42.54
N TYR A 677 -32.41 2.28 -42.83
CA TYR A 677 -33.61 2.38 -41.99
C TYR A 677 -34.89 2.29 -42.83
N SER A 678 -35.97 1.82 -42.22
CA SER A 678 -37.29 1.78 -42.86
C SER A 678 -38.35 2.18 -41.84
N VAL A 679 -39.30 3.02 -42.24
CA VAL A 679 -40.35 3.58 -41.35
C VAL A 679 -41.73 3.10 -41.78
N GLN A 680 -42.52 2.61 -40.83
CA GLN A 680 -43.94 2.27 -41.02
C GLN A 680 -44.82 3.49 -40.71
N ILE A 681 -46.02 3.54 -41.29
CA ILE A 681 -46.97 4.66 -41.09
C ILE A 681 -47.33 4.92 -39.62
N THR A 682 -47.23 3.89 -38.76
CA THR A 682 -47.44 3.95 -37.31
C THR A 682 -46.31 4.65 -36.52
N GLY A 683 -45.22 5.04 -37.18
CA GLY A 683 -44.02 5.58 -36.53
C GLY A 683 -43.04 4.51 -36.05
N ARG A 684 -43.33 3.22 -36.26
CA ARG A 684 -42.38 2.13 -36.01
C ARG A 684 -41.31 2.10 -37.10
N ALA A 685 -40.07 2.41 -36.74
CA ALA A 685 -38.91 2.27 -37.60
C ALA A 685 -38.07 1.04 -37.25
N THR A 686 -37.38 0.47 -38.25
CA THR A 686 -36.33 -0.54 -38.07
C THR A 686 -35.05 0.01 -38.69
N MET A 687 -33.94 -0.14 -37.98
CA MET A 687 -32.60 0.29 -38.39
C MET A 687 -31.66 -0.91 -38.32
N VAL A 688 -30.81 -1.09 -39.34
CA VAL A 688 -29.76 -2.11 -39.34
C VAL A 688 -28.42 -1.41 -39.49
N PHE A 689 -27.62 -1.43 -38.42
CA PHE A 689 -26.32 -0.79 -38.33
C PHE A 689 -25.19 -1.80 -38.47
N TYR A 690 -24.23 -1.52 -39.35
CA TYR A 690 -22.91 -2.12 -39.37
C TYR A 690 -21.92 -1.26 -38.57
N ASP A 691 -21.12 -1.89 -37.71
CA ASP A 691 -20.02 -1.25 -36.97
C ASP A 691 -18.67 -1.81 -37.47
N PRO A 692 -17.85 -1.01 -38.19
CA PRO A 692 -16.53 -1.42 -38.66
C PRO A 692 -15.48 -1.53 -37.55
N GLY A 693 -15.78 -1.08 -36.33
CA GLY A 693 -14.87 -1.15 -35.18
C GLY A 693 -14.77 -2.54 -34.57
N ASP A 694 -15.83 -3.34 -34.65
CA ASP A 694 -15.88 -4.74 -34.20
C ASP A 694 -16.39 -5.74 -35.27
N ASP A 695 -16.61 -5.26 -36.50
CA ASP A 695 -17.14 -6.00 -37.66
C ASP A 695 -18.51 -6.64 -37.40
N SER A 696 -19.32 -6.01 -36.54
CA SER A 696 -20.64 -6.51 -36.15
C SER A 696 -21.79 -5.84 -36.91
N THR A 697 -22.95 -6.49 -36.89
CA THR A 697 -24.21 -5.91 -37.36
C THR A 697 -25.25 -5.98 -36.25
N SER A 698 -25.99 -4.90 -36.03
CA SER A 698 -27.06 -4.82 -35.03
C SER A 698 -28.34 -4.25 -35.61
N THR A 699 -29.46 -4.90 -35.28
CA THR A 699 -30.82 -4.46 -35.59
C THR A 699 -31.40 -3.72 -34.40
N TRP A 700 -31.93 -2.53 -34.65
CA TRP A 700 -32.59 -1.66 -33.69
C TRP A 700 -33.99 -1.32 -34.18
N VAL A 701 -34.89 -1.03 -33.26
CA VAL A 701 -36.24 -0.50 -33.54
C VAL A 701 -36.41 0.84 -32.85
N MET A 702 -37.20 1.71 -33.47
CA MET A 702 -37.63 2.98 -32.89
C MET A 702 -39.14 3.09 -33.00
N TYR A 703 -39.78 3.70 -32.00
CA TYR A 703 -41.17 4.13 -32.04
C TYR A 703 -41.20 5.65 -31.93
N ALA A 704 -41.64 6.31 -32.99
CA ALA A 704 -41.64 7.75 -33.11
C ALA A 704 -42.89 8.41 -32.49
N ALA A 705 -42.66 9.41 -31.66
CA ALA A 705 -43.66 10.36 -31.18
C ALA A 705 -43.85 11.52 -32.18
N GLY A 706 -42.79 11.89 -32.87
CA GLY A 706 -42.78 12.95 -33.87
C GLY A 706 -41.50 12.90 -34.66
N ARG A 707 -41.24 13.91 -35.48
CA ARG A 707 -39.98 14.03 -36.22
C ARG A 707 -38.79 13.90 -35.28
N ASP A 708 -37.92 12.92 -35.55
CA ASP A 708 -36.68 12.63 -34.82
C ASP A 708 -36.85 12.47 -33.28
N THR A 709 -38.07 12.22 -32.82
CA THR A 709 -38.46 12.19 -31.41
C THR A 709 -39.11 10.85 -31.09
N GLY A 710 -38.69 10.18 -30.02
CA GLY A 710 -39.31 8.93 -29.59
C GLY A 710 -38.42 8.08 -28.70
N PHE A 711 -38.60 6.76 -28.82
CA PHE A 711 -37.81 5.77 -28.09
C PHE A 711 -37.13 4.80 -29.04
N ILE A 712 -35.96 4.30 -28.63
CA ILE A 712 -35.12 3.39 -29.41
C ILE A 712 -34.69 2.17 -28.57
N LEU A 713 -34.68 0.99 -29.19
CA LEU A 713 -34.39 -0.31 -28.56
C LEU A 713 -33.51 -1.19 -29.47
N ASP A 714 -32.44 -1.72 -28.88
CA ASP A 714 -31.55 -2.74 -29.45
C ASP A 714 -32.24 -4.11 -29.42
N MET A 715 -32.40 -4.72 -30.59
CA MET A 715 -33.04 -6.03 -30.78
C MET A 715 -32.02 -7.15 -31.07
N SER A 716 -30.71 -6.90 -30.88
CA SER A 716 -29.63 -7.83 -31.24
C SER A 716 -28.72 -8.22 -30.08
N SER A 717 -28.60 -7.39 -29.04
CA SER A 717 -27.75 -7.70 -27.89
C SER A 717 -28.53 -8.17 -26.65
N ASN A 718 -27.88 -9.00 -25.84
CA ASN A 718 -28.34 -9.36 -24.50
C ASN A 718 -28.18 -8.22 -23.47
N ALA A 719 -27.62 -7.06 -23.85
CA ALA A 719 -27.60 -5.88 -23.00
C ALA A 719 -28.95 -5.15 -23.00
N VAL A 720 -29.81 -5.37 -23.99
CA VAL A 720 -31.18 -4.81 -24.05
C VAL A 720 -31.14 -3.27 -24.05
N ARG A 721 -30.27 -2.65 -24.84
CA ARG A 721 -30.06 -1.18 -24.80
C ARG A 721 -31.34 -0.46 -25.23
N ILE A 722 -31.85 0.42 -24.39
CA ILE A 722 -33.13 1.11 -24.59
C ILE A 722 -33.07 2.53 -24.01
N GLY A 723 -33.81 3.47 -24.59
CA GLY A 723 -33.86 4.85 -24.12
C GLY A 723 -34.50 5.82 -25.11
N GLU A 724 -34.19 7.10 -24.93
CA GLU A 724 -34.76 8.22 -25.69
C GLU A 724 -33.94 8.57 -26.93
N ILE A 725 -34.64 9.04 -27.96
CA ILE A 725 -34.07 9.77 -29.10
C ILE A 725 -34.80 11.11 -29.22
N THR A 726 -34.01 12.18 -29.38
CA THR A 726 -34.51 13.56 -29.43
C THR A 726 -33.86 14.33 -30.59
N PRO A 727 -34.58 15.24 -31.27
CA PRO A 727 -34.03 16.07 -32.33
C PRO A 727 -32.82 16.87 -31.83
N GLN A 728 -31.85 17.09 -32.72
CA GLN A 728 -30.72 17.95 -32.45
C GLN A 728 -30.97 19.36 -33.01
N ASP A 729 -30.71 20.40 -32.21
CA ASP A 729 -30.65 21.80 -32.66
C ASP A 729 -29.67 21.94 -33.85
N THR A 730 -29.89 22.96 -34.68
CA THR A 730 -29.05 23.17 -35.87
C THR A 730 -27.63 23.63 -35.49
N PRO A 731 -26.56 22.96 -36.00
CA PRO A 731 -25.18 23.43 -35.91
C PRO A 731 -24.99 24.89 -36.42
N PRO A 732 -23.93 25.62 -35.98
CA PRO A 732 -22.75 25.10 -35.30
C PRO A 732 -22.80 25.10 -33.77
N PHE A 733 -22.19 24.06 -33.18
CA PHE A 733 -22.02 23.93 -31.73
C PHE A 733 -20.61 24.38 -31.28
N SER A 734 -20.52 25.00 -30.11
CA SER A 734 -19.26 25.47 -29.50
C SER A 734 -19.39 25.55 -27.96
N ASN A 735 -18.35 25.97 -27.25
CA ASN A 735 -18.44 26.16 -25.80
C ASN A 735 -19.55 27.16 -25.41
N ALA A 736 -19.86 28.14 -26.25
CA ALA A 736 -20.97 29.07 -26.05
C ALA A 736 -22.37 28.42 -26.13
N SER A 737 -22.47 27.20 -26.67
CA SER A 737 -23.69 26.39 -26.68
C SER A 737 -23.98 25.74 -25.31
N LEU A 738 -23.01 25.71 -24.38
CA LEU A 738 -23.21 25.39 -22.97
C LEU A 738 -22.74 26.58 -22.14
N VAL A 739 -23.66 27.44 -21.74
CA VAL A 739 -23.37 28.61 -20.90
C VAL A 739 -24.43 28.79 -19.80
N GLY A 740 -23.97 29.14 -18.61
CA GLY A 740 -24.80 29.28 -17.42
C GLY A 740 -24.93 27.98 -16.61
N THR A 741 -25.92 27.97 -15.71
CA THR A 741 -26.20 26.83 -14.83
C THR A 741 -27.04 25.78 -15.55
N PHE A 742 -26.63 24.52 -15.41
CA PHE A 742 -27.38 23.34 -15.83
C PHE A 742 -27.55 22.42 -14.62
N LEU A 743 -28.77 21.92 -14.39
CA LEU A 743 -28.99 20.80 -13.49
C LEU A 743 -28.39 19.52 -14.07
N VAL A 744 -27.78 18.72 -13.21
CA VAL A 744 -27.23 17.41 -13.56
C VAL A 744 -27.87 16.31 -12.74
N GLY A 745 -28.15 15.18 -13.37
CA GLY A 745 -28.76 14.03 -12.70
C GLY A 745 -28.51 12.73 -13.46
N SER A 746 -28.24 11.66 -12.74
CA SER A 746 -28.12 10.33 -13.33
C SER A 746 -29.45 9.82 -13.88
N GLY A 747 -29.38 9.08 -14.99
CA GLY A 747 -30.45 8.20 -15.44
C GLY A 747 -30.68 7.03 -14.49
N GLU A 748 -31.45 6.05 -14.93
CA GLU A 748 -31.69 4.85 -14.15
C GLU A 748 -30.39 4.10 -13.80
N PRO A 749 -30.25 3.59 -12.56
CA PRO A 749 -29.21 2.64 -12.24
C PRO A 749 -29.52 1.29 -12.92
N ILE A 750 -28.58 0.75 -13.68
CA ILE A 750 -28.71 -0.60 -14.26
C ILE A 750 -28.46 -1.72 -13.25
N VAL A 751 -27.68 -1.42 -12.20
CA VAL A 751 -27.36 -2.35 -11.11
C VAL A 751 -27.27 -1.62 -9.78
N LYS A 752 -27.59 -2.32 -8.68
CA LYS A 752 -27.55 -1.78 -7.30
C LYS A 752 -26.25 -1.02 -6.94
N PRO A 753 -25.03 -1.40 -7.41
CA PRO A 753 -23.81 -0.67 -7.11
C PRO A 753 -23.51 0.56 -8.00
N ALA A 754 -24.29 0.84 -9.05
CA ALA A 754 -24.00 1.93 -9.99
C ALA A 754 -24.11 3.30 -9.29
N PRO A 755 -23.05 4.14 -9.24
CA PRO A 755 -23.09 5.45 -8.58
C PRO A 755 -24.16 6.36 -9.18
N LEU A 756 -24.80 7.17 -8.34
CA LEU A 756 -25.87 8.09 -8.75
C LEU A 756 -25.49 9.51 -8.31
N TYR A 757 -25.52 10.42 -9.27
CA TYR A 757 -25.10 11.80 -9.17
C TYR A 757 -26.31 12.71 -9.32
N ILE A 758 -26.40 13.77 -8.53
CA ILE A 758 -27.40 14.83 -8.66
C ILE A 758 -26.80 16.18 -8.26
N GLY A 759 -27.14 17.28 -8.93
CA GLY A 759 -26.58 18.58 -8.60
C GLY A 759 -26.72 19.60 -9.71
N TYR A 760 -25.75 20.51 -9.83
CA TYR A 760 -25.65 21.44 -10.96
C TYR A 760 -24.20 21.64 -11.42
N MET A 761 -24.05 22.02 -12.69
CA MET A 761 -22.82 22.47 -13.31
C MET A 761 -23.03 23.85 -13.97
N ASN A 762 -22.13 24.78 -13.67
CA ASN A 762 -22.02 26.10 -14.27
C ASN A 762 -20.94 26.06 -15.35
N PHE A 763 -21.33 26.25 -16.60
CA PHE A 763 -20.43 26.38 -17.75
C PHE A 763 -20.21 27.85 -18.05
N ASP A 764 -18.95 28.27 -18.22
CA ASP A 764 -18.60 29.69 -18.40
C ASP A 764 -18.82 30.24 -19.82
N GLY A 765 -19.14 29.38 -20.79
CA GLY A 765 -19.28 29.73 -22.21
C GLY A 765 -17.96 30.09 -22.89
N SER A 766 -16.81 29.96 -22.21
CA SER A 766 -15.55 30.59 -22.60
C SER A 766 -14.65 29.67 -23.44
N VAL A 767 -13.63 30.26 -24.05
CA VAL A 767 -12.63 29.54 -24.86
C VAL A 767 -11.24 30.03 -24.44
N SER A 768 -10.52 29.19 -23.70
CA SER A 768 -9.10 29.41 -23.40
C SER A 768 -8.23 29.28 -24.65
N LYS A 769 -6.92 29.59 -24.53
CA LYS A 769 -5.96 29.41 -25.64
C LYS A 769 -5.81 27.96 -26.10
N GLN A 770 -6.27 27.01 -25.30
CA GLN A 770 -6.29 25.57 -25.57
C GLN A 770 -7.63 25.08 -26.14
N GLY A 771 -8.65 25.94 -26.25
CA GLY A 771 -10.00 25.58 -26.70
C GLY A 771 -10.98 25.25 -25.57
N ASN A 772 -10.50 25.06 -24.34
CA ASN A 772 -11.31 24.64 -23.20
C ASN A 772 -11.99 25.82 -22.50
N GLY A 773 -13.25 25.66 -22.09
CA GLY A 773 -13.94 26.53 -21.12
C GLY A 773 -13.86 25.95 -19.70
N GLY A 774 -14.25 26.74 -18.70
CA GLY A 774 -14.30 26.33 -17.31
C GLY A 774 -15.67 25.77 -16.90
N VAL A 775 -15.67 24.69 -16.13
CA VAL A 775 -16.88 24.16 -15.46
C VAL A 775 -16.68 24.14 -13.95
N THR A 776 -17.69 24.60 -13.20
CA THR A 776 -17.73 24.58 -11.73
C THR A 776 -19.11 24.16 -11.26
N GLY A 777 -19.29 23.68 -10.03
CA GLY A 777 -20.61 23.31 -9.55
C GLY A 777 -20.60 22.60 -8.21
N MET A 778 -21.73 22.00 -7.88
CA MET A 778 -21.91 21.21 -6.67
C MET A 778 -22.75 19.98 -7.01
N GLU A 779 -22.33 18.81 -6.55
CA GLU A 779 -23.06 17.56 -6.69
C GLU A 779 -23.14 16.80 -5.36
N ASP A 780 -24.16 15.96 -5.27
CA ASP A 780 -24.40 15.00 -4.21
C ASP A 780 -24.31 13.60 -4.86
N VAL A 781 -23.48 12.73 -4.29
CA VAL A 781 -23.20 11.40 -4.85
C VAL A 781 -23.71 10.32 -3.91
N SER A 782 -24.79 9.67 -4.31
CA SER A 782 -25.31 8.46 -3.68
C SER A 782 -24.44 7.28 -4.13
N LEU A 783 -23.75 6.64 -3.20
CA LEU A 783 -22.97 5.41 -3.41
C LEU A 783 -23.70 4.23 -2.77
N ALA A 784 -23.28 3.00 -3.07
CA ALA A 784 -23.94 1.78 -2.58
C ALA A 784 -23.89 1.60 -1.05
N SER A 785 -23.00 2.29 -0.35
CA SER A 785 -22.76 2.16 1.10
C SER A 785 -22.60 3.49 1.84
N SER A 786 -22.67 4.62 1.12
CA SER A 786 -22.43 5.95 1.67
C SER A 786 -23.07 7.04 0.80
N LEU A 787 -23.19 8.23 1.37
CA LEU A 787 -23.57 9.45 0.69
C LEU A 787 -22.40 10.43 0.79
N LEU A 788 -22.01 11.01 -0.34
CA LEU A 788 -21.07 12.13 -0.38
C LEU A 788 -21.85 13.39 -0.76
N THR A 789 -22.29 14.18 0.22
CA THR A 789 -23.00 15.43 -0.07
C THR A 789 -22.04 16.56 -0.40
N ASN A 790 -22.53 17.53 -1.17
CA ASN A 790 -21.90 18.81 -1.44
C ASN A 790 -20.45 18.69 -1.91
N GLN A 791 -20.22 17.75 -2.81
CA GLN A 791 -18.97 17.59 -3.51
C GLN A 791 -18.80 18.76 -4.50
N THR A 792 -17.68 19.46 -4.42
CA THR A 792 -17.38 20.54 -5.35
C THR A 792 -17.01 19.97 -6.71
N VAL A 793 -17.81 20.27 -7.72
CA VAL A 793 -17.48 20.00 -9.12
C VAL A 793 -16.56 21.11 -9.61
N SER A 794 -15.40 20.76 -10.18
CA SER A 794 -14.56 21.74 -10.88
C SER A 794 -13.68 21.08 -11.94
N GLY A 795 -13.52 21.73 -13.08
CA GLY A 795 -12.73 21.21 -14.19
C GLY A 795 -12.83 22.06 -15.44
N THR A 796 -12.59 21.44 -16.60
CA THR A 796 -12.71 22.07 -17.91
C THR A 796 -13.69 21.31 -18.80
N TYR A 797 -14.19 21.98 -19.84
CA TYR A 797 -15.00 21.36 -20.89
C TYR A 797 -14.60 21.90 -22.27
N SER A 798 -14.95 21.18 -23.32
CA SER A 798 -14.78 21.63 -24.71
C SER A 798 -15.82 20.99 -25.62
N ILE A 799 -16.41 21.78 -26.52
CA ILE A 799 -17.30 21.31 -27.58
C ILE A 799 -16.58 21.39 -28.93
N SER A 800 -16.64 20.34 -29.74
CA SER A 800 -15.86 20.22 -30.97
C SER A 800 -16.32 21.21 -32.04
N VAL A 801 -15.59 22.31 -32.23
CA VAL A 801 -15.81 23.25 -33.34
C VAL A 801 -15.30 22.75 -34.70
N LEU A 802 -14.48 21.69 -34.71
CA LEU A 802 -13.94 21.08 -35.95
C LEU A 802 -14.96 20.17 -36.62
N ALA A 803 -15.66 19.33 -35.84
CA ALA A 803 -16.78 18.52 -36.32
C ALA A 803 -18.08 19.33 -36.31
N SER A 804 -18.24 20.21 -35.31
CA SER A 804 -19.41 21.07 -35.12
C SER A 804 -20.74 20.28 -35.00
N ASP A 805 -20.66 19.01 -34.63
CA ASP A 805 -21.73 18.01 -34.59
C ASP A 805 -22.41 17.90 -33.21
N GLY A 806 -22.00 18.72 -32.25
CA GLY A 806 -22.50 18.71 -30.88
C GLY A 806 -21.79 17.72 -29.96
N ARG A 807 -20.74 17.02 -30.44
CA ARG A 807 -19.90 16.18 -29.57
C ARG A 807 -18.95 17.03 -28.73
N GLY A 808 -18.79 16.68 -27.47
CA GLY A 808 -17.94 17.43 -26.52
C GLY A 808 -17.36 16.56 -25.41
N LEU A 809 -16.60 17.20 -24.52
CA LEU A 809 -15.86 16.59 -23.43
C LEU A 809 -16.02 17.42 -22.15
N ILE A 810 -16.14 16.76 -21.00
CA ILE A 810 -15.88 17.34 -19.68
C ILE A 810 -14.71 16.58 -19.04
N GLU A 811 -13.75 17.32 -18.50
CA GLU A 811 -12.64 16.82 -17.69
C GLU A 811 -12.75 17.43 -16.30
N LEU A 812 -13.27 16.66 -15.34
CA LEU A 812 -13.36 17.07 -13.94
C LEU A 812 -12.05 16.79 -13.21
N SER A 813 -11.70 17.70 -12.30
CA SER A 813 -10.57 17.63 -11.38
C SER A 813 -11.00 17.46 -9.91
N ALA A 814 -12.25 17.82 -9.60
CA ALA A 814 -12.91 17.58 -8.32
C ALA A 814 -14.38 17.18 -8.56
N PRO A 815 -14.99 16.33 -7.71
CA PRO A 815 -14.41 15.77 -6.47
C PRO A 815 -13.35 14.68 -6.70
N SER A 816 -13.36 14.06 -7.87
CA SER A 816 -12.32 13.15 -8.36
C SER A 816 -12.03 13.46 -9.83
N THR A 817 -10.86 13.04 -10.30
CA THR A 817 -10.54 13.07 -11.73
C THR A 817 -11.49 12.17 -12.49
N SER A 818 -12.26 12.73 -13.43
CA SER A 818 -13.19 11.97 -14.27
C SER A 818 -13.40 12.63 -15.62
N THR A 819 -13.71 11.82 -16.62
CA THR A 819 -13.89 12.26 -18.01
C THR A 819 -15.25 11.82 -18.52
N TYR A 820 -16.04 12.76 -19.02
CA TYR A 820 -17.34 12.50 -19.66
C TYR A 820 -17.29 12.92 -21.13
N GLN A 821 -17.70 12.05 -22.03
CA GLN A 821 -18.08 12.48 -23.38
C GLN A 821 -19.49 13.06 -23.32
N LEU A 822 -19.74 14.08 -24.14
CA LEU A 822 -21.01 14.77 -24.25
C LEU A 822 -21.57 14.69 -25.67
N TRP A 823 -22.89 14.64 -25.77
CA TRP A 823 -23.64 14.96 -26.98
C TRP A 823 -24.73 16.00 -26.67
N LEU A 824 -24.62 17.18 -27.29
CA LEU A 824 -25.60 18.26 -27.16
C LEU A 824 -26.83 17.92 -28.01
N THR A 825 -28.01 17.85 -27.38
CA THR A 825 -29.28 17.88 -28.10
C THR A 825 -29.61 19.31 -28.52
N GLY A 826 -29.18 20.31 -27.73
CA GLY A 826 -29.40 21.72 -28.02
C GLY A 826 -28.72 22.64 -27.02
N MET A 827 -29.03 23.94 -27.07
CA MET A 827 -28.43 24.94 -26.17
C MET A 827 -28.81 24.76 -24.69
N THR A 828 -29.86 23.98 -24.38
CA THR A 828 -30.39 23.80 -23.02
C THR A 828 -30.40 22.34 -22.54
N LYS A 829 -29.88 21.39 -23.34
CA LYS A 829 -29.83 19.95 -22.98
C LYS A 829 -28.67 19.24 -23.67
N ALA A 830 -27.94 18.44 -22.88
CA ALA A 830 -26.92 17.52 -23.33
C ALA A 830 -27.01 16.19 -22.55
N LEU A 831 -26.51 15.13 -23.17
CA LEU A 831 -26.31 13.82 -22.55
C LEU A 831 -24.81 13.60 -22.32
N GLY A 832 -24.46 12.99 -21.19
CA GLY A 832 -23.09 12.63 -20.83
C GLY A 832 -22.92 11.15 -20.51
N VAL A 833 -21.77 10.58 -20.83
CA VAL A 833 -21.35 9.24 -20.37
C VAL A 833 -19.92 9.30 -19.85
N GLN A 834 -19.67 8.68 -18.69
CA GLN A 834 -18.33 8.61 -18.14
C GLN A 834 -17.50 7.56 -18.89
N VAL A 835 -16.39 7.98 -19.46
CA VAL A 835 -15.52 7.19 -20.36
C VAL A 835 -14.23 6.72 -19.70
N ASP A 836 -14.22 6.64 -18.37
CA ASP A 836 -13.14 6.03 -17.60
C ASP A 836 -13.34 4.50 -17.54
N SER A 837 -12.32 3.73 -17.97
CA SER A 837 -12.35 2.25 -17.95
C SER A 837 -12.47 1.65 -16.54
N THR A 838 -12.13 2.40 -15.49
CA THR A 838 -12.34 2.00 -14.09
C THR A 838 -13.81 2.07 -13.68
N VAL A 839 -14.64 2.84 -14.39
CA VAL A 839 -16.07 2.95 -14.12
C VAL A 839 -16.82 1.85 -14.84
N VAL A 840 -17.06 0.79 -14.09
CA VAL A 840 -17.66 -0.45 -14.58
C VAL A 840 -19.19 -0.51 -14.47
N ASN A 841 -19.81 0.50 -13.87
CA ASN A 841 -21.28 0.60 -13.73
C ASN A 841 -21.76 2.02 -14.10
N PRO A 842 -21.57 2.45 -15.36
CA PRO A 842 -21.99 3.78 -15.80
C PRO A 842 -23.52 3.96 -15.76
N ALA A 843 -23.94 5.21 -15.65
CA ALA A 843 -25.29 5.70 -15.91
C ALA A 843 -25.20 6.88 -16.90
N ILE A 844 -26.28 7.16 -17.64
CA ILE A 844 -26.37 8.40 -18.43
C ILE A 844 -26.37 9.58 -17.45
N LEU A 845 -25.55 10.60 -17.71
CA LEU A 845 -25.66 11.90 -17.03
C LEU A 845 -26.53 12.81 -17.89
N TYR A 846 -27.70 13.19 -17.39
CA TYR A 846 -28.54 14.21 -18.02
C TYR A 846 -28.07 15.58 -17.56
N ILE A 847 -27.86 16.50 -18.50
CA ILE A 847 -27.43 17.88 -18.27
C ILE A 847 -28.47 18.78 -18.92
N GLU A 848 -29.24 19.55 -18.14
CA GLU A 848 -30.38 20.35 -18.60
C GLU A 848 -30.41 21.74 -17.95
N GLN A 849 -31.03 22.75 -18.55
CA GLN A 849 -31.18 24.11 -18.00
C GLN A 849 -32.59 24.38 -17.43
#